data_AF-A0A7H0ITU3-F1
#
_entry.id   AF-A0A7H0ITU3-F1
#
_cell.length_a   1.000
_cell.length_b   1.000
_cell.length_c   1.000
_cell.angle_alpha   90.00
_cell.angle_beta   90.00
_cell.angle_gamma   90.00
#
_symmetry.space_group_name_H-M   'P 1'
#
loop_
_entity.id
_entity.type
_entity.pdbx_description
1 polymer ?
#
loop_
_entity_poly.entity_id
_entity_poly.type
_entity_poly.pdbx_seq_one_letter_code
_entity_poly.pdbx_strand_id
1 'polypeptide(L)'
;MDTPPDGAGHEPELPPAARCVIAAVRDGTAGAMFPPVITDGPDGTVTTDRHLAGERDARMLAQALTDPRFTPFLALLDRLDTWCADAARRYSDVISEGVLKITDGDIFGPVACEAFVACATGGPHYTRERVAEWAARCEAFLTLFLDRLQRDVKSNWPRNPAFRGPVVGLWTHGEETHNGRQRVLRLDCAGGGRIAYKPRPADGELLFTAQPETGPPTSVFGLLNQAPPASGEIRLPTLACWPGSAPGYLWQEWIEPPAQWAPIRADGPWRLTGTRLTPAEAARFWHRAGSLTAAAFAFGITDLIGGNVVTGTRPGDPEPLLHPIDLEIYLCQVNRLHDTGLLYDPGADTPQHHVGLETTARWCSAEGPPVCWRAEPGGALALHRRHAAHARTETRTVVADTEGRAGYGPYLPAMLRGMFDAWTLMCRRRPEIRDFLTAHAPGRHVRVLRRPTFQYYDALVPRWLSGGGAAPHPATPDVRFDRAELAQLRRMDVPYFVRSLGGGPVLAVAPPPQPFTTIPVAARPAPEAGWPPLPGLLDGANLTLAGLGVALRDAAEHVFDDVPDLDVTDEAHGVRLRLHSPGEGHVSFDWPQTGRRVTYLWNRHTIRLRIDTADAPEVPPDPAPAGEIRSRLLRLDRLDGALRVPWADGGMTDTALEDRLRTLTDAGLDWLASVVAAHGWPGRALVGAAASGAASRLVQHAEGHRDLRHHCLDLMRQAAEKGDVPLRDVAYLTDALRIDDGRPQVYGTKFEPVAGRLEPCPVEDPDHVDHRRAAMGLDTLADHTARIRQRFPHPGRKTP
;
A
#
# COMPACT_ATOMS: atom_id res chain seq x y z
N MET A 1 -0.61 21.55 74.03
CA MET A 1 -1.91 21.52 73.34
C MET A 1 -1.77 22.47 72.18
N ASP A 2 -1.36 21.95 71.03
CA ASP A 2 -1.44 22.67 69.77
C ASP A 2 -1.94 21.64 68.76
N THR A 3 -3.18 21.81 68.36
CA THR A 3 -3.85 21.07 67.29
C THR A 3 -3.10 21.29 65.96
N PRO A 4 -2.81 20.23 65.19
CA PRO A 4 -2.36 20.41 63.81
C PRO A 4 -3.54 20.88 62.94
N PRO A 5 -3.29 21.65 61.88
CA PRO A 5 -4.34 22.10 60.98
C PRO A 5 -4.84 20.90 60.16
N ASP A 6 -6.14 20.63 60.26
CA ASP A 6 -6.91 19.84 59.30
C ASP A 6 -6.86 20.55 57.94
N GLY A 7 -5.84 20.20 57.17
CA GLY A 7 -5.66 20.57 55.78
C GLY A 7 -5.61 19.32 54.92
N ALA A 8 -6.61 18.44 55.05
CA ALA A 8 -6.88 17.44 54.03
C ALA A 8 -7.32 18.19 52.77
N GLY A 9 -6.36 18.61 51.95
CA GLY A 9 -6.63 19.05 50.59
C GLY A 9 -7.42 17.95 49.90
N HIS A 10 -8.67 18.23 49.54
CA HIS A 10 -9.40 17.40 48.60
C HIS A 10 -8.54 17.33 47.34
N GLU A 11 -7.91 16.18 47.09
CA GLU A 11 -7.44 15.86 45.75
C GLU A 11 -8.66 16.04 44.82
N PRO A 12 -8.54 16.84 43.74
CA PRO A 12 -9.67 17.08 42.85
C PRO A 12 -10.13 15.75 42.27
N GLU A 13 -11.32 15.33 42.67
CA GLU A 13 -11.89 14.04 42.26
C GLU A 13 -12.21 14.10 40.76
N LEU A 14 -11.70 13.13 40.00
CA LEU A 14 -11.96 13.05 38.55
C LEU A 14 -13.46 12.89 38.27
N PRO A 15 -13.99 13.46 37.18
CA PRO A 15 -15.39 13.33 36.79
C PRO A 15 -15.84 11.86 36.62
N PRO A 16 -17.14 11.56 36.78
CA PRO A 16 -17.67 10.20 36.68
C PRO A 16 -17.26 9.46 35.40
N ALA A 17 -17.38 10.08 34.21
CA ALA A 17 -17.04 9.43 32.95
C ALA A 17 -15.56 9.06 32.88
N ALA A 18 -14.68 9.95 33.37
CA ALA A 18 -13.24 9.67 33.45
C ALA A 18 -12.92 8.51 34.41
N ARG A 19 -13.59 8.42 35.57
CA ARG A 19 -13.45 7.29 36.49
C ARG A 19 -13.91 5.98 35.86
N CYS A 20 -15.00 5.99 35.10
CA CYS A 20 -15.47 4.82 34.34
C CYS A 20 -14.44 4.38 33.29
N VAL A 21 -13.87 5.30 32.53
CA VAL A 21 -12.81 5.00 31.55
C VAL A 21 -11.57 4.43 32.23
N ILE A 22 -11.11 5.03 33.34
CA ILE A 22 -9.96 4.51 34.10
C ILE A 22 -10.23 3.11 34.64
N ALA A 23 -11.43 2.84 35.15
CA ALA A 23 -11.82 1.49 35.58
C ALA A 23 -11.82 0.50 34.40
N ALA A 24 -12.35 0.90 33.24
CA ALA A 24 -12.31 0.06 32.05
C ALA A 24 -10.88 -0.16 31.53
N VAL A 25 -9.97 0.81 31.67
CA VAL A 25 -8.54 0.60 31.40
C VAL A 25 -7.94 -0.39 32.40
N ARG A 26 -8.26 -0.28 33.70
CA ARG A 26 -7.82 -1.25 34.71
C ARG A 26 -8.23 -2.67 34.33
N ASP A 27 -9.45 -2.83 33.81
CA ASP A 27 -10.00 -4.12 33.37
C ASP A 27 -9.53 -4.56 31.97
N GLY A 28 -8.77 -3.71 31.26
CA GLY A 28 -8.19 -4.01 29.95
C GLY A 28 -9.14 -3.83 28.76
N THR A 29 -10.28 -3.16 28.93
CA THR A 29 -11.31 -3.02 27.89
C THR A 29 -11.32 -1.66 27.20
N ALA A 30 -10.73 -0.62 27.80
CA ALA A 30 -10.68 0.74 27.24
C ALA A 30 -9.27 1.22 26.85
N GLY A 31 -8.28 0.32 26.80
CA GLY A 31 -6.89 0.68 26.46
C GLY A 31 -6.71 1.28 25.06
N ALA A 32 -7.60 0.95 24.11
CA ALA A 32 -7.61 1.51 22.76
C ALA A 32 -8.06 2.99 22.70
N MET A 33 -8.55 3.56 23.80
CA MET A 33 -8.85 4.99 23.91
C MET A 33 -7.61 5.88 24.02
N PHE A 34 -6.43 5.28 24.17
CA PHE A 34 -5.17 5.97 24.38
C PHE A 34 -4.12 5.47 23.38
N PRO A 35 -3.03 6.24 23.16
CA PRO A 35 -1.89 5.77 22.38
C PRO A 35 -1.43 4.38 22.84
N PRO A 36 -1.06 3.45 21.95
CA PRO A 36 -0.56 2.14 22.36
C PRO A 36 0.87 2.22 22.89
N VAL A 37 1.29 1.20 23.64
CA VAL A 37 2.70 0.98 23.99
C VAL A 37 3.36 0.23 22.84
N ILE A 38 4.47 0.77 22.33
CA ILE A 38 5.21 0.18 21.22
C ILE A 38 6.57 -0.34 21.63
N THR A 39 7.07 -1.33 20.89
CA THR A 39 8.43 -1.85 20.95
C THR A 39 9.02 -1.95 19.54
N ASP A 40 10.31 -2.27 19.45
CA ASP A 40 10.98 -2.47 18.17
C ASP A 40 10.43 -3.73 17.46
N GLY A 41 10.10 -3.57 16.18
CA GLY A 41 9.52 -4.60 15.33
C GLY A 41 10.51 -5.14 14.29
N PRO A 42 10.07 -6.08 13.43
CA PRO A 42 10.90 -6.63 12.36
C PRO A 42 11.19 -5.59 11.27
N ASP A 43 12.24 -5.79 10.47
CA ASP A 43 12.63 -4.91 9.35
C ASP A 43 12.68 -3.39 9.71
N GLY A 44 13.09 -3.05 10.93
CA GLY A 44 13.18 -1.66 11.40
C GLY A 44 11.82 -0.96 11.63
N THR A 45 10.73 -1.73 11.65
CA THR A 45 9.39 -1.23 12.02
C THR A 45 9.25 -1.10 13.54
N VAL A 46 8.13 -0.54 13.99
CA VAL A 46 7.69 -0.61 15.39
C VAL A 46 6.38 -1.38 15.48
N THR A 47 6.21 -2.20 16.51
CA THR A 47 4.97 -2.94 16.71
C THR A 47 4.25 -2.48 17.97
N THR A 48 2.94 -2.75 18.05
CA THR A 48 2.19 -2.62 19.28
C THR A 48 2.56 -3.78 20.21
N ASP A 49 3.18 -3.48 21.35
CA ASP A 49 3.44 -4.44 22.43
C ASP A 49 2.13 -4.74 23.18
N ARG A 50 1.45 -3.67 23.62
CA ARG A 50 0.19 -3.75 24.35
C ARG A 50 -0.57 -2.43 24.33
N HIS A 51 -1.86 -2.49 24.60
CA HIS A 51 -2.64 -1.32 25.02
C HIS A 51 -2.48 -1.09 26.53
N LEU A 52 -2.86 0.12 26.99
CA LEU A 52 -2.86 0.42 28.42
C LEU A 52 -3.86 -0.48 29.14
N ALA A 53 -3.42 -1.16 30.19
CA ALA A 53 -4.23 -2.11 30.94
C ALA A 53 -3.72 -2.31 32.38
N GLY A 54 -4.60 -2.73 33.28
CA GLY A 54 -4.23 -3.08 34.65
C GLY A 54 -4.04 -1.88 35.58
N GLU A 55 -3.79 -2.21 36.85
CA GLU A 55 -3.81 -1.25 37.96
C GLU A 55 -2.73 -0.15 37.85
N ARG A 56 -1.55 -0.49 37.31
CA ARG A 56 -0.44 0.47 37.16
C ARG A 56 -0.79 1.57 36.17
N ASP A 57 -1.28 1.19 34.98
CA ASP A 57 -1.60 2.14 33.92
C ASP A 57 -2.85 2.97 34.30
N ALA A 58 -3.83 2.35 34.96
CA ALA A 58 -5.00 3.05 35.48
C ALA A 58 -4.62 4.15 36.49
N ARG A 59 -3.71 3.87 37.44
CA ARG A 59 -3.19 4.87 38.38
C ARG A 59 -2.40 5.98 37.68
N MET A 60 -1.56 5.61 36.71
CA MET A 60 -0.81 6.58 35.90
C MET A 60 -1.76 7.55 35.19
N LEU A 61 -2.80 7.03 34.53
CA LEU A 61 -3.81 7.85 33.86
C LEU A 61 -4.59 8.71 34.86
N ALA A 62 -5.02 8.14 36.00
CA ALA A 62 -5.72 8.90 37.02
C ALA A 62 -4.91 10.11 37.49
N GLN A 63 -3.62 9.90 37.79
CA GLN A 63 -2.72 10.98 38.18
C GLN A 63 -2.53 12.00 37.04
N ALA A 64 -2.26 11.54 35.81
CA ALA A 64 -2.06 12.42 34.66
C ALA A 64 -3.29 13.31 34.38
N LEU A 65 -4.50 12.75 34.49
CA LEU A 65 -5.74 13.46 34.20
C LEU A 65 -6.13 14.52 35.24
N THR A 66 -5.46 14.58 36.40
CA THR A 66 -5.61 15.71 37.33
C THR A 66 -4.88 16.97 36.88
N ASP A 67 -3.96 16.87 35.92
CA ASP A 67 -3.27 18.04 35.36
C ASP A 67 -4.28 18.93 34.62
N PRO A 68 -4.34 20.24 34.91
CA PRO A 68 -5.30 21.17 34.28
C PRO A 68 -5.30 21.15 32.74
N ARG A 69 -4.20 20.73 32.10
CA ARG A 69 -4.12 20.54 30.64
C ARG A 69 -5.15 19.56 30.10
N PHE A 70 -5.58 18.57 30.89
CA PHE A 70 -6.56 17.56 30.48
C PHE A 70 -8.02 17.96 30.75
N THR A 71 -8.28 19.14 31.31
CA THR A 71 -9.65 19.66 31.50
C THR A 71 -10.51 19.55 30.22
N PRO A 72 -10.01 19.87 29.01
CA PRO A 72 -10.79 19.71 27.78
C PRO A 72 -11.12 18.25 27.45
N PHE A 73 -10.19 17.32 27.71
CA PHE A 73 -10.41 15.89 27.50
C PHE A 73 -11.46 15.34 28.46
N LEU A 74 -11.41 15.73 29.73
CA LEU A 74 -12.43 15.35 30.73
C LEU A 74 -13.84 15.83 30.31
N ALA A 75 -13.95 17.08 29.84
CA ALA A 75 -15.21 17.63 29.33
C ALA A 75 -15.71 16.90 28.07
N LEU A 76 -14.82 16.42 27.21
CA LEU A 76 -15.17 15.58 26.06
C LEU A 76 -15.78 14.25 26.52
N LEU A 77 -15.16 13.58 27.50
CA LEU A 77 -15.66 12.31 28.03
C LEU A 77 -17.06 12.48 28.64
N ASP A 78 -17.26 13.47 29.50
CA ASP A 78 -18.57 13.70 30.13
C ASP A 78 -19.67 14.02 29.10
N ARG A 79 -19.34 14.81 28.06
CA ARG A 79 -20.27 15.13 26.98
C ARG A 79 -20.69 13.88 26.21
N LEU A 80 -19.72 13.05 25.81
CA LEU A 80 -19.98 11.85 25.03
C LEU A 80 -20.65 10.75 25.87
N ASP A 81 -20.37 10.66 27.18
CA ASP A 81 -21.06 9.75 28.10
C ASP A 81 -22.54 10.14 28.28
N THR A 82 -22.81 11.43 28.46
CA THR A 82 -24.18 11.96 28.49
C THR A 82 -24.92 11.62 27.19
N TRP A 83 -24.26 11.85 26.04
CA TRP A 83 -24.83 11.49 24.75
C TRP A 83 -25.08 9.98 24.62
N CYS A 84 -24.18 9.11 25.09
CA CYS A 84 -24.36 7.66 25.07
C CYS A 84 -25.64 7.25 25.81
N ALA A 85 -25.85 7.79 27.01
CA ALA A 85 -27.02 7.50 27.82
C ALA A 85 -28.33 7.91 27.13
N ASP A 86 -28.35 9.07 26.47
CA ASP A 86 -29.50 9.57 25.73
C ASP A 86 -29.75 8.78 24.43
N ALA A 87 -28.69 8.53 23.67
CA ALA A 87 -28.74 7.80 22.41
C ALA A 87 -29.15 6.34 22.61
N ALA A 88 -28.63 5.66 23.63
CA ALA A 88 -29.01 4.28 23.95
C ALA A 88 -30.53 4.14 24.22
N ARG A 89 -31.14 5.14 24.88
CA ARG A 89 -32.60 5.14 25.11
C ARG A 89 -33.38 5.48 23.84
N ARG A 90 -32.89 6.43 23.03
CA ARG A 90 -33.60 6.88 21.82
C ARG A 90 -33.57 5.87 20.68
N TYR A 91 -32.48 5.12 20.54
CA TYR A 91 -32.22 4.24 19.39
C TYR A 91 -32.27 2.75 19.75
N SER A 92 -32.91 2.38 20.87
CA SER A 92 -33.04 1.00 21.37
C SER A 92 -33.70 0.02 20.38
N ASP A 93 -34.46 0.54 19.41
CA ASP A 93 -35.09 -0.27 18.36
C ASP A 93 -34.08 -0.83 17.34
N VAL A 94 -32.93 -0.16 17.18
CA VAL A 94 -31.94 -0.49 16.13
C VAL A 94 -30.53 -0.75 16.66
N ILE A 95 -30.23 -0.34 17.89
CA ILE A 95 -28.97 -0.63 18.58
C ILE A 95 -29.26 -1.43 19.85
N SER A 96 -28.54 -2.52 20.07
CA SER A 96 -28.66 -3.34 21.27
C SER A 96 -28.16 -2.60 22.53
N GLU A 97 -28.72 -2.99 23.67
CA GLU A 97 -28.30 -2.47 24.96
C GLU A 97 -26.80 -2.71 25.18
N GLY A 98 -26.10 -1.66 25.60
CA GLY A 98 -24.71 -1.74 25.99
C GLY A 98 -23.68 -1.57 24.88
N VAL A 99 -24.10 -1.34 23.63
CA VAL A 99 -23.22 -0.97 22.50
C VAL A 99 -22.71 0.47 22.63
N LEU A 100 -23.58 1.43 22.98
CA LEU A 100 -23.18 2.83 23.14
C LEU A 100 -22.69 3.09 24.56
N LYS A 101 -21.37 3.01 24.76
CA LYS A 101 -20.70 3.30 26.04
C LYS A 101 -19.44 4.13 25.82
N ILE A 102 -19.20 5.13 26.66
CA ILE A 102 -17.98 5.96 26.55
C ILE A 102 -16.67 5.16 26.66
N THR A 103 -16.72 4.01 27.33
CA THR A 103 -15.59 3.09 27.51
C THR A 103 -15.32 2.22 26.29
N ASP A 104 -16.16 2.28 25.26
CA ASP A 104 -16.00 1.50 24.04
C ASP A 104 -14.92 2.12 23.14
N GLY A 105 -13.75 1.48 23.14
CA GLY A 105 -12.60 1.90 22.35
C GLY A 105 -12.79 1.74 20.84
N ASP A 106 -13.69 0.85 20.38
CA ASP A 106 -13.95 0.69 18.95
C ASP A 106 -14.76 1.87 18.40
N ILE A 107 -15.64 2.47 19.23
CA ILE A 107 -16.43 3.64 18.84
C ILE A 107 -15.65 4.94 19.08
N PHE A 108 -15.16 5.13 20.31
CA PHE A 108 -14.62 6.42 20.77
C PHE A 108 -13.10 6.49 20.77
N GLY A 109 -12.40 5.37 20.55
CA GLY A 109 -10.94 5.32 20.55
C GLY A 109 -10.28 6.37 19.65
N PRO A 110 -10.70 6.54 18.38
CA PRO A 110 -10.12 7.55 17.49
C PRO A 110 -10.23 8.97 18.06
N VAL A 111 -11.43 9.42 18.46
CA VAL A 111 -11.61 10.78 18.96
C VAL A 111 -10.98 11.01 20.33
N ALA A 112 -11.03 10.00 21.22
CA ALA A 112 -10.46 10.07 22.55
C ALA A 112 -8.92 10.13 22.50
N CYS A 113 -8.29 9.28 21.69
CA CYS A 113 -6.84 9.25 21.53
C CYS A 113 -6.32 10.58 20.95
N GLU A 114 -6.98 11.12 19.92
CA GLU A 114 -6.62 12.42 19.37
C GLU A 114 -6.76 13.56 20.38
N ALA A 115 -7.85 13.57 21.16
CA ALA A 115 -8.07 14.58 22.19
C ALA A 115 -7.07 14.48 23.35
N PHE A 116 -6.73 13.25 23.75
CA PHE A 116 -5.71 12.98 24.76
C PHE A 116 -4.34 13.51 24.31
N VAL A 117 -3.92 13.17 23.08
CA VAL A 117 -2.65 13.64 22.51
C VAL A 117 -2.64 15.17 22.41
N ALA A 118 -3.73 15.77 21.92
CA ALA A 118 -3.85 17.23 21.85
C ALA A 118 -3.70 17.90 23.22
N CYS A 119 -4.24 17.31 24.29
CA CYS A 119 -4.06 17.82 25.66
C CYS A 119 -2.64 17.61 26.19
N ALA A 120 -2.01 16.49 25.85
CA ALA A 120 -0.66 16.16 26.30
C ALA A 120 0.41 17.07 25.64
N THR A 121 0.24 17.43 24.36
CA THR A 121 1.27 18.10 23.55
C THR A 121 0.91 19.52 23.09
N GLY A 122 -0.37 19.90 23.13
CA GLY A 122 -0.87 21.14 22.55
C GLY A 122 -0.82 22.36 23.49
N GLY A 123 -1.01 23.55 22.90
CA GLY A 123 -1.14 24.80 23.66
C GLY A 123 -2.49 24.88 24.39
N PRO A 124 -2.58 25.37 25.65
CA PRO A 124 -3.80 25.30 26.46
C PRO A 124 -5.04 25.95 25.82
N HIS A 125 -4.86 27.10 25.15
CA HIS A 125 -5.94 27.83 24.50
C HIS A 125 -6.54 27.06 23.33
N TYR A 126 -5.69 26.63 22.39
CA TYR A 126 -6.13 25.95 21.17
C TYR A 126 -6.79 24.60 21.49
N THR A 127 -6.17 23.84 22.39
CA THR A 127 -6.68 22.54 22.83
C THR A 127 -8.10 22.64 23.38
N ARG A 128 -8.37 23.62 24.24
CA ARG A 128 -9.70 23.80 24.84
C ARG A 128 -10.80 23.96 23.79
N GLU A 129 -10.61 24.88 22.84
CA GLU A 129 -11.61 25.12 21.80
C GLU A 129 -11.73 23.94 20.83
N ARG A 130 -10.61 23.34 20.43
CA ARG A 130 -10.59 22.26 19.44
C ARG A 130 -11.20 20.98 19.97
N VAL A 131 -10.83 20.54 21.17
CA VAL A 131 -11.37 19.32 21.78
C VAL A 131 -12.87 19.44 22.01
N ALA A 132 -13.36 20.61 22.42
CA ALA A 132 -14.80 20.88 22.53
C ALA A 132 -15.51 20.79 21.16
N GLU A 133 -14.92 21.35 20.10
CA GLU A 133 -15.46 21.20 18.74
C GLU A 133 -15.46 19.73 18.27
N TRP A 134 -14.41 18.97 18.56
CA TRP A 134 -14.32 17.56 18.20
C TRP A 134 -15.39 16.71 18.88
N ALA A 135 -15.64 16.95 20.17
CA ALA A 135 -16.71 16.28 20.91
C ALA A 135 -18.09 16.57 20.28
N ALA A 136 -18.39 17.84 20.00
CA ALA A 136 -19.65 18.24 19.36
C ALA A 136 -19.82 17.65 17.95
N ARG A 137 -18.74 17.57 17.16
CA ARG A 137 -18.78 16.95 15.82
C ARG A 137 -18.96 15.44 15.88
N CYS A 138 -18.30 14.76 16.81
CA CYS A 138 -18.47 13.32 17.01
C CYS A 138 -19.92 13.00 17.37
N GLU A 139 -20.50 13.75 18.31
CA GLU A 139 -21.91 13.65 18.69
C GLU A 139 -22.85 13.87 17.49
N ALA A 140 -22.65 14.94 16.72
CA ALA A 140 -23.47 15.25 15.56
C ALA A 140 -23.37 14.18 14.46
N PHE A 141 -22.17 13.67 14.22
CA PHE A 141 -21.92 12.59 13.26
C PHE A 141 -22.61 11.29 13.66
N LEU A 142 -22.42 10.83 14.89
CA LEU A 142 -23.02 9.58 15.37
C LEU A 142 -24.55 9.70 15.46
N THR A 143 -25.07 10.87 15.86
CA THR A 143 -26.53 11.13 15.85
C THR A 143 -27.09 11.06 14.43
N LEU A 144 -26.42 11.68 13.45
CA LEU A 144 -26.83 11.64 12.04
C LEU A 144 -26.79 10.21 11.50
N PHE A 145 -25.76 9.43 11.86
CA PHE A 145 -25.68 8.01 11.54
C PHE A 145 -26.86 7.22 12.12
N LEU A 146 -27.18 7.38 13.41
CA LEU A 146 -28.26 6.66 14.07
C LEU A 146 -29.64 7.04 13.51
N ASP A 147 -29.86 8.32 13.20
CA ASP A 147 -31.09 8.78 12.53
C ASP A 147 -31.24 8.17 11.13
N ARG A 148 -30.14 8.01 10.38
CA ARG A 148 -30.12 7.34 9.08
C ARG A 148 -30.37 5.84 9.24
N LEU A 149 -29.70 5.17 10.19
CA LEU A 149 -29.90 3.74 10.48
C LEU A 149 -31.36 3.45 10.83
N GLN A 150 -31.95 4.19 11.76
CA GLN A 150 -33.33 4.00 12.21
C GLN A 150 -34.35 4.15 11.07
N ARG A 151 -34.06 5.01 10.09
CA ARG A 151 -34.89 5.23 8.92
C ARG A 151 -34.70 4.14 7.86
N ASP A 152 -33.45 3.79 7.58
CA ASP A 152 -33.09 2.92 6.47
C ASP A 152 -33.39 1.45 6.78
N VAL A 153 -33.23 1.02 8.04
CA VAL A 153 -33.64 -0.32 8.51
C VAL A 153 -35.11 -0.60 8.18
N LYS A 154 -35.97 0.44 8.17
CA LYS A 154 -37.40 0.34 7.89
C LYS A 154 -37.76 0.44 6.40
N SER A 155 -36.87 0.96 5.57
CA SER A 155 -37.21 1.34 4.19
C SER A 155 -36.35 0.67 3.12
N ASN A 156 -35.03 0.60 3.29
CA ASN A 156 -34.09 0.15 2.26
C ASN A 156 -32.99 -0.77 2.82
N TRP A 157 -33.37 -1.75 3.64
CA TRP A 157 -32.44 -2.67 4.31
C TRP A 157 -32.42 -4.06 3.67
N PRO A 158 -31.25 -4.75 3.58
CA PRO A 158 -31.11 -6.08 2.98
C PRO A 158 -32.08 -7.12 3.52
N ARG A 159 -32.54 -8.04 2.68
CA ARG A 159 -33.44 -9.13 3.09
C ARG A 159 -32.69 -10.29 3.72
N ASN A 160 -31.44 -10.50 3.35
CA ASN A 160 -30.58 -11.53 3.92
C ASN A 160 -30.61 -11.50 5.48
N PRO A 161 -30.99 -12.62 6.15
CA PRO A 161 -31.06 -12.72 7.60
C PRO A 161 -29.77 -12.34 8.34
N ALA A 162 -28.60 -12.51 7.71
CA ALA A 162 -27.31 -12.16 8.30
C ALA A 162 -27.22 -10.67 8.69
N PHE A 163 -27.89 -9.80 7.95
CA PHE A 163 -27.89 -8.36 8.16
C PHE A 163 -29.13 -7.85 8.93
N ARG A 164 -29.95 -8.76 9.46
CA ARG A 164 -31.17 -8.42 10.22
C ARG A 164 -30.91 -8.33 11.72
N GLY A 165 -31.87 -7.74 12.42
CA GLY A 165 -31.83 -7.51 13.86
C GLY A 165 -31.12 -6.21 14.24
N PRO A 166 -31.05 -5.90 15.54
CA PRO A 166 -30.34 -4.72 16.03
C PRO A 166 -28.83 -4.85 15.79
N VAL A 167 -28.14 -3.71 15.76
CA VAL A 167 -26.68 -3.64 15.78
C VAL A 167 -26.19 -4.01 17.17
N VAL A 168 -25.29 -4.99 17.23
CA VAL A 168 -24.70 -5.54 18.46
C VAL A 168 -23.25 -5.13 18.68
N GLY A 169 -22.63 -4.48 17.69
CA GLY A 169 -21.28 -3.94 17.77
C GLY A 169 -21.08 -2.83 16.75
N LEU A 170 -20.24 -1.85 17.08
CA LEU A 170 -19.93 -0.71 16.23
C LEU A 170 -18.45 -0.41 16.31
N TRP A 171 -17.81 -0.23 15.16
CA TRP A 171 -16.41 0.14 15.06
C TRP A 171 -16.24 1.36 14.17
N THR A 172 -15.36 2.27 14.57
CA THR A 172 -15.05 3.52 13.89
C THR A 172 -13.68 3.44 13.23
N HIS A 173 -13.60 3.75 11.94
CA HIS A 173 -12.33 3.78 11.22
C HIS A 173 -11.36 4.82 11.80
N GLY A 174 -10.15 4.38 12.18
CA GLY A 174 -9.17 5.20 12.90
C GLY A 174 -8.46 6.28 12.08
N GLU A 175 -8.46 6.16 10.75
CA GLU A 175 -7.67 7.01 9.83
C GLU A 175 -8.32 8.38 9.51
N GLU A 176 -8.17 8.85 8.27
CA GLU A 176 -8.55 10.20 7.84
C GLU A 176 -10.04 10.50 8.04
N THR A 177 -10.34 11.77 8.32
CA THR A 177 -11.71 12.26 8.37
C THR A 177 -12.03 13.17 7.20
N HIS A 178 -13.30 13.15 6.79
CA HIS A 178 -13.81 14.03 5.75
C HIS A 178 -15.09 14.74 6.19
N ASN A 179 -15.42 15.83 5.49
CA ASN A 179 -16.75 16.45 5.54
C ASN A 179 -17.29 16.68 6.96
N GLY A 180 -16.50 17.29 7.85
CA GLY A 180 -16.91 17.59 9.22
C GLY A 180 -16.54 16.51 10.24
N ARG A 181 -15.37 15.89 10.08
CA ARG A 181 -14.82 14.83 10.94
C ARG A 181 -15.60 13.51 10.93
N GLN A 182 -16.28 13.22 9.82
CA GLN A 182 -16.99 11.96 9.64
C GLN A 182 -16.00 10.84 9.27
N ARG A 183 -16.35 9.61 9.65
CA ARG A 183 -15.55 8.39 9.48
C ARG A 183 -16.41 7.27 8.91
N VAL A 184 -15.78 6.30 8.24
CA VAL A 184 -16.47 5.03 7.92
C VAL A 184 -16.74 4.30 9.23
N LEU A 185 -17.92 3.70 9.36
CA LEU A 185 -18.28 2.84 10.49
C LEU A 185 -18.49 1.41 10.02
N ARG A 186 -18.09 0.43 10.82
CA ARG A 186 -18.51 -0.97 10.67
C ARG A 186 -19.59 -1.27 11.71
N LEU A 187 -20.70 -1.82 11.25
CA LEU A 187 -21.80 -2.29 12.09
C LEU A 187 -21.78 -3.81 12.12
N ASP A 188 -21.84 -4.38 13.31
CA ASP A 188 -22.01 -5.82 13.52
C ASP A 188 -23.49 -6.10 13.80
N CYS A 189 -24.17 -6.83 12.90
CA CYS A 189 -25.60 -7.13 13.04
C CYS A 189 -25.82 -8.38 13.90
N ALA A 190 -26.93 -8.44 14.63
CA ALA A 190 -27.29 -9.63 15.43
C ALA A 190 -27.39 -10.93 14.60
N GLY A 191 -27.71 -10.83 13.31
CA GLY A 191 -27.69 -11.96 12.37
C GLY A 191 -26.30 -12.48 11.99
N GLY A 192 -25.21 -11.85 12.44
CA GLY A 192 -23.82 -12.25 12.20
C GLY A 192 -23.15 -11.61 10.98
N GLY A 193 -23.90 -10.91 10.13
CA GLY A 193 -23.37 -10.11 9.03
C GLY A 193 -22.82 -8.77 9.50
N ARG A 194 -21.90 -8.20 8.72
CA ARG A 194 -21.29 -6.90 8.99
C ARG A 194 -21.49 -5.94 7.83
N ILE A 195 -21.68 -4.66 8.15
CA ILE A 195 -21.99 -3.60 7.17
C ILE A 195 -21.03 -2.42 7.37
N ALA A 196 -20.43 -1.94 6.28
CA ALA A 196 -19.75 -0.66 6.23
C ALA A 196 -20.76 0.48 5.96
N TYR A 197 -20.78 1.48 6.82
CA TYR A 197 -21.45 2.75 6.61
C TYR A 197 -20.45 3.79 6.12
N LYS A 198 -20.68 4.32 4.92
CA LYS A 198 -19.84 5.35 4.29
C LYS A 198 -20.59 6.68 4.26
N PRO A 199 -20.20 7.70 5.05
CA PRO A 199 -20.90 8.98 5.13
C PRO A 199 -20.54 9.95 3.99
N ARG A 200 -20.50 9.44 2.77
CA ARG A 200 -20.07 10.15 1.55
C ARG A 200 -20.72 9.56 0.29
N PRO A 201 -20.78 10.30 -0.83
CA PRO A 201 -21.35 9.79 -2.09
C PRO A 201 -20.40 8.75 -2.73
N ALA A 202 -20.49 7.52 -2.26
CA ALA A 202 -19.77 6.33 -2.75
C ALA A 202 -20.43 5.78 -4.02
N ASP A 203 -20.52 6.63 -5.05
CA ASP A 203 -21.28 6.34 -6.27
C ASP A 203 -20.54 5.40 -7.22
N GLY A 204 -19.21 5.26 -7.10
CA GLY A 204 -18.43 4.32 -7.91
C GLY A 204 -18.70 2.87 -7.53
N GLU A 205 -18.91 2.58 -6.25
CA GLU A 205 -19.33 1.27 -5.77
C GLU A 205 -20.69 0.90 -6.36
N LEU A 206 -21.62 1.86 -6.40
CA LEU A 206 -22.92 1.69 -7.04
C LEU A 206 -22.81 1.49 -8.56
N LEU A 207 -21.90 2.20 -9.22
CA LEU A 207 -21.77 2.17 -10.67
C LEU A 207 -21.04 0.91 -11.18
N PHE A 208 -20.01 0.47 -10.46
CA PHE A 208 -19.12 -0.61 -10.92
C PHE A 208 -19.36 -1.93 -10.22
N THR A 209 -19.65 -1.96 -8.92
CA THR A 209 -19.67 -3.22 -8.15
C THR A 209 -21.06 -3.67 -7.69
N ALA A 210 -22.01 -2.75 -7.53
CA ALA A 210 -23.28 -3.06 -6.89
C ALA A 210 -24.06 -4.16 -7.63
N GLN A 211 -24.47 -5.18 -6.88
CA GLN A 211 -25.24 -6.30 -7.38
C GLN A 211 -26.45 -6.53 -6.48
N PRO A 212 -27.68 -6.55 -7.04
CA PRO A 212 -28.88 -6.84 -6.26
C PRO A 212 -28.93 -8.34 -5.92
N GLU A 213 -29.63 -8.67 -4.83
CA GLU A 213 -29.90 -10.07 -4.44
C GLU A 213 -30.68 -10.82 -5.54
N THR A 214 -31.61 -10.12 -6.22
CA THR A 214 -32.42 -10.65 -7.32
C THR A 214 -32.63 -9.59 -8.39
N GLY A 215 -32.55 -9.97 -9.66
CA GLY A 215 -32.88 -9.08 -10.78
C GLY A 215 -31.72 -8.87 -11.76
N PRO A 216 -31.91 -7.96 -12.74
CA PRO A 216 -30.88 -7.63 -13.72
C PRO A 216 -29.66 -6.95 -13.06
N PRO A 217 -28.51 -6.90 -13.75
CA PRO A 217 -27.32 -6.28 -13.21
C PRO A 217 -27.52 -4.78 -13.08
N THR A 218 -27.09 -4.23 -11.93
CA THR A 218 -27.21 -2.78 -11.62
C THR A 218 -25.86 -2.07 -11.61
N SER A 219 -24.82 -2.73 -12.11
CA SER A 219 -23.46 -2.19 -12.21
C SER A 219 -22.76 -2.70 -13.46
N VAL A 220 -21.70 -2.02 -13.86
CA VAL A 220 -20.88 -2.40 -15.02
C VAL A 220 -20.27 -3.79 -14.82
N PHE A 221 -19.77 -4.13 -13.63
CA PHE A 221 -19.17 -5.46 -13.42
C PHE A 221 -20.24 -6.54 -13.39
N GLY A 222 -21.42 -6.27 -12.83
CA GLY A 222 -22.57 -7.17 -12.93
C GLY A 222 -22.98 -7.41 -14.39
N LEU A 223 -23.04 -6.36 -15.20
CA LEU A 223 -23.37 -6.42 -16.63
C LEU A 223 -22.37 -7.32 -17.39
N LEU A 224 -21.08 -7.13 -17.14
CA LEU A 224 -20.01 -7.90 -17.78
C LEU A 224 -20.01 -9.36 -17.32
N ASN A 225 -20.21 -9.63 -16.03
CA ASN A 225 -20.26 -11.00 -15.50
C ASN A 225 -21.42 -11.84 -16.06
N GLN A 226 -22.52 -11.20 -16.47
CA GLN A 226 -23.68 -11.88 -17.07
C GLN A 226 -23.61 -11.99 -18.59
N ALA A 227 -22.69 -11.26 -19.23
CA ALA A 227 -22.55 -11.27 -20.66
C ALA A 227 -21.86 -12.58 -21.13
N PRO A 228 -22.27 -13.14 -22.28
CA PRO A 228 -21.53 -14.23 -22.91
C PRO A 228 -20.05 -13.89 -23.10
N PRO A 229 -19.12 -14.81 -22.76
CA PRO A 229 -17.69 -14.63 -22.98
C PRO A 229 -17.35 -14.20 -24.41
N ALA A 230 -16.45 -13.24 -24.55
CA ALA A 230 -15.95 -12.82 -25.86
C ALA A 230 -14.79 -13.71 -26.33
N SER A 231 -13.87 -14.05 -25.44
CA SER A 231 -12.69 -14.88 -25.72
C SER A 231 -12.48 -15.97 -24.66
N GLY A 232 -12.54 -15.60 -23.38
CA GLY A 232 -12.59 -16.50 -22.23
C GLY A 232 -13.59 -16.03 -21.18
N GLU A 233 -13.90 -16.90 -20.23
CA GLU A 233 -14.75 -16.54 -19.07
C GLU A 233 -14.08 -15.46 -18.23
N ILE A 234 -14.87 -14.61 -17.58
CA ILE A 234 -14.38 -13.61 -16.64
C ILE A 234 -15.16 -13.66 -15.34
N ARG A 235 -14.56 -13.12 -14.28
CA ARG A 235 -15.25 -12.84 -13.03
C ARG A 235 -14.70 -11.56 -12.41
N LEU A 236 -15.51 -10.50 -12.46
CA LEU A 236 -15.27 -9.25 -11.77
C LEU A 236 -15.93 -9.25 -10.38
N PRO A 237 -15.31 -8.64 -9.36
CA PRO A 237 -15.84 -8.60 -8.01
C PRO A 237 -17.09 -7.72 -7.94
N THR A 238 -18.21 -8.25 -7.47
CA THR A 238 -19.42 -7.46 -7.18
C THR A 238 -19.65 -7.39 -5.68
N LEU A 239 -20.40 -6.38 -5.24
CA LEU A 239 -20.70 -6.10 -3.84
C LEU A 239 -22.20 -5.88 -3.63
N ALA A 240 -22.72 -6.26 -2.46
CA ALA A 240 -24.02 -5.84 -1.99
C ALA A 240 -23.90 -4.41 -1.44
N CYS A 241 -24.56 -3.48 -2.12
CA CYS A 241 -24.56 -2.06 -1.82
C CYS A 241 -26.01 -1.59 -1.68
N TRP A 242 -26.34 -0.92 -0.58
CA TRP A 242 -27.66 -0.38 -0.29
C TRP A 242 -27.56 1.15 -0.18
N PRO A 243 -28.00 1.90 -1.21
CA PRO A 243 -28.06 3.35 -1.14
C PRO A 243 -28.90 3.81 0.05
N GLY A 244 -28.47 4.87 0.72
CA GLY A 244 -29.28 5.47 1.78
C GLY A 244 -30.64 5.96 1.26
N SER A 245 -31.64 6.13 2.15
CA SER A 245 -32.94 6.69 1.74
C SER A 245 -32.87 8.16 1.26
N ALA A 246 -31.70 8.78 1.40
CA ALA A 246 -31.36 10.14 1.00
C ALA A 246 -29.92 10.14 0.44
N PRO A 247 -29.56 11.10 -0.42
CA PRO A 247 -28.23 11.12 -1.05
C PRO A 247 -27.10 11.37 -0.04
N GLY A 248 -25.88 11.02 -0.45
CA GLY A 248 -24.63 11.38 0.24
C GLY A 248 -24.10 10.38 1.25
N TYR A 249 -24.60 9.14 1.26
CA TYR A 249 -24.06 8.04 2.05
C TYR A 249 -24.46 6.69 1.46
N LEU A 250 -23.70 5.65 1.83
CA LEU A 250 -23.88 4.28 1.35
C LEU A 250 -23.77 3.28 2.52
N TRP A 251 -24.61 2.24 2.49
CA TRP A 251 -24.39 1.01 3.24
C TRP A 251 -23.82 -0.04 2.29
N GLN A 252 -22.77 -0.73 2.70
CA GLN A 252 -22.11 -1.75 1.90
C GLN A 252 -21.85 -2.97 2.77
N GLU A 253 -21.98 -4.17 2.24
CA GLU A 253 -21.54 -5.35 3.00
C GLU A 253 -20.04 -5.24 3.36
N TRP A 254 -19.68 -5.78 4.51
CA TRP A 254 -18.28 -5.92 4.90
C TRP A 254 -17.69 -7.19 4.30
N ILE A 255 -16.47 -7.11 3.77
CA ILE A 255 -15.78 -8.24 3.14
C ILE A 255 -14.89 -8.94 4.15
N GLU A 256 -15.33 -10.10 4.61
CA GLU A 256 -14.58 -10.94 5.54
C GLU A 256 -13.31 -11.53 4.91
N PRO A 257 -12.27 -11.83 5.72
CA PRO A 257 -11.16 -12.63 5.24
C PRO A 257 -11.69 -13.97 4.69
N PRO A 258 -11.06 -14.52 3.64
CA PRO A 258 -11.48 -15.81 3.11
C PRO A 258 -11.13 -16.94 4.08
N ALA A 259 -11.71 -18.13 3.87
CA ALA A 259 -11.37 -19.31 4.67
C ALA A 259 -9.88 -19.70 4.53
N GLN A 260 -9.26 -19.37 3.39
CA GLN A 260 -7.85 -19.56 3.10
C GLN A 260 -6.95 -18.52 3.80
N TRP A 261 -7.12 -18.31 5.11
CA TRP A 261 -6.35 -17.34 5.90
C TRP A 261 -5.26 -18.03 6.72
N ALA A 262 -3.99 -17.77 6.42
CA ALA A 262 -2.88 -18.48 7.06
C ALA A 262 -1.58 -17.65 7.08
N PRO A 263 -0.56 -18.05 7.85
CA PRO A 263 0.75 -17.38 7.83
C PRO A 263 1.37 -17.41 6.43
N ILE A 264 1.78 -16.25 5.93
CA ILE A 264 2.43 -16.07 4.62
C ILE A 264 3.90 -15.62 4.74
N ARG A 265 4.29 -15.08 5.89
CA ARG A 265 5.69 -14.81 6.25
C ARG A 265 5.87 -15.03 7.75
N ALA A 266 7.00 -15.62 8.12
CA ALA A 266 7.42 -15.78 9.51
C ALA A 266 8.92 -15.51 9.63
N ASP A 267 9.30 -14.78 10.67
CA ASP A 267 10.70 -14.52 11.01
C ASP A 267 10.83 -14.37 12.53
N GLY A 268 11.54 -15.30 13.18
CA GLY A 268 11.61 -15.38 14.64
C GLY A 268 10.22 -15.40 15.31
N PRO A 269 9.91 -14.47 16.23
CA PRO A 269 8.60 -14.37 16.88
C PRO A 269 7.52 -13.72 15.99
N TRP A 270 7.90 -13.16 14.84
CA TRP A 270 7.01 -12.37 14.00
C TRP A 270 6.28 -13.24 12.99
N ARG A 271 4.99 -12.99 12.82
CA ARG A 271 4.12 -13.72 11.89
C ARG A 271 3.19 -12.75 11.17
N LEU A 272 3.21 -12.80 9.83
CA LEU A 272 2.31 -12.06 8.96
C LEU A 272 1.32 -13.05 8.35
N THR A 273 0.03 -12.81 8.59
CA THR A 273 -1.07 -13.66 8.11
C THR A 273 -1.77 -12.99 6.94
N GLY A 274 -2.20 -13.78 5.95
CA GLY A 274 -2.93 -13.28 4.79
C GLY A 274 -3.59 -14.42 4.02
N THR A 275 -4.06 -14.12 2.81
CA THR A 275 -4.66 -15.14 1.94
C THR A 275 -3.58 -16.11 1.44
N ARG A 276 -3.75 -17.41 1.69
CA ARG A 276 -2.83 -18.47 1.29
C ARG A 276 -3.54 -19.56 0.48
N LEU A 277 -3.28 -19.59 -0.82
CA LEU A 277 -3.99 -20.44 -1.79
C LEU A 277 -3.14 -21.64 -2.24
N THR A 278 -3.77 -22.74 -2.67
CA THR A 278 -3.05 -23.74 -3.49
C THR A 278 -2.65 -23.14 -4.84
N PRO A 279 -1.65 -23.69 -5.55
CA PRO A 279 -1.25 -23.15 -6.86
C PRO A 279 -2.39 -23.10 -7.88
N ALA A 280 -3.30 -24.10 -7.84
CA ALA A 280 -4.47 -24.12 -8.71
C ALA A 280 -5.49 -23.02 -8.37
N GLU A 281 -5.77 -22.79 -7.08
CA GLU A 281 -6.60 -21.68 -6.63
C GLU A 281 -5.96 -20.34 -6.96
N ALA A 282 -4.64 -20.20 -6.77
CA ALA A 282 -3.88 -18.99 -7.08
C ALA A 282 -3.93 -18.66 -8.57
N ALA A 283 -3.80 -19.65 -9.47
CA ALA A 283 -3.92 -19.43 -10.91
C ALA A 283 -5.31 -18.86 -11.28
N ARG A 284 -6.40 -19.41 -10.72
CA ARG A 284 -7.76 -18.88 -10.92
C ARG A 284 -7.93 -17.50 -10.30
N PHE A 285 -7.42 -17.29 -9.08
CA PHE A 285 -7.46 -16.01 -8.40
C PHE A 285 -6.80 -14.92 -9.25
N TRP A 286 -5.59 -15.17 -9.76
CA TRP A 286 -4.82 -14.21 -10.54
C TRP A 286 -5.41 -13.96 -11.93
N HIS A 287 -6.05 -14.96 -12.56
CA HIS A 287 -6.88 -14.71 -13.75
C HIS A 287 -8.01 -13.70 -13.46
N ARG A 288 -8.78 -13.91 -12.38
CA ARG A 288 -9.87 -12.99 -12.00
C ARG A 288 -9.36 -11.61 -11.57
N ALA A 289 -8.21 -11.56 -10.88
CA ALA A 289 -7.53 -10.31 -10.57
C ALA A 289 -7.11 -9.58 -11.86
N GLY A 290 -6.64 -10.31 -12.89
CA GLY A 290 -6.36 -9.77 -14.21
C GLY A 290 -7.59 -9.13 -14.86
N SER A 291 -8.76 -9.75 -14.73
CA SER A 291 -10.02 -9.13 -15.18
C SER A 291 -10.29 -7.80 -14.47
N LEU A 292 -10.13 -7.74 -13.14
CA LEU A 292 -10.27 -6.51 -12.36
C LEU A 292 -9.25 -5.46 -12.80
N THR A 293 -7.99 -5.83 -13.01
CA THR A 293 -6.93 -4.93 -13.44
C THR A 293 -7.23 -4.30 -14.80
N ALA A 294 -7.70 -5.09 -15.77
CA ALA A 294 -8.13 -4.56 -17.06
C ALA A 294 -9.34 -3.62 -16.94
N ALA A 295 -10.32 -3.95 -16.09
CA ALA A 295 -11.46 -3.08 -15.84
C ALA A 295 -11.07 -1.77 -15.15
N ALA A 296 -10.16 -1.82 -14.16
CA ALA A 296 -9.65 -0.63 -13.48
C ALA A 296 -8.93 0.30 -14.46
N PHE A 297 -8.06 -0.25 -15.32
CA PHE A 297 -7.40 0.51 -16.36
C PHE A 297 -8.39 1.09 -17.39
N ALA A 298 -9.37 0.29 -17.83
CA ALA A 298 -10.37 0.70 -18.81
C ALA A 298 -11.26 1.86 -18.34
N PHE A 299 -11.72 1.79 -17.09
CA PHE A 299 -12.63 2.78 -16.52
C PHE A 299 -11.91 3.90 -15.78
N GLY A 300 -10.58 3.92 -15.81
CA GLY A 300 -9.78 4.91 -15.11
C GLY A 300 -10.05 4.91 -13.61
N ILE A 301 -10.21 3.73 -13.01
CA ILE A 301 -10.38 3.56 -11.56
C ILE A 301 -9.01 3.67 -10.92
N THR A 302 -8.87 4.57 -9.96
CA THR A 302 -7.59 4.86 -9.29
C THR A 302 -7.73 4.81 -7.78
N ASP A 303 -6.61 5.01 -7.09
CA ASP A 303 -6.50 4.91 -5.63
C ASP A 303 -6.80 3.48 -5.11
N LEU A 304 -6.53 2.45 -5.93
CA LEU A 304 -6.64 1.04 -5.56
C LEU A 304 -5.42 0.55 -4.78
N ILE A 305 -5.05 1.30 -3.74
CA ILE A 305 -3.95 1.01 -2.83
C ILE A 305 -4.37 -0.01 -1.75
N GLY A 306 -3.43 -0.46 -0.91
CA GLY A 306 -3.64 -1.55 0.05
C GLY A 306 -4.87 -1.45 0.97
N GLY A 307 -5.32 -0.25 1.33
CA GLY A 307 -6.52 -0.05 2.16
C GLY A 307 -7.84 -0.09 1.39
N ASN A 308 -7.81 0.08 0.07
CA ASN A 308 -9.01 0.28 -0.75
C ASN A 308 -9.38 -0.95 -1.58
N VAL A 309 -8.54 -1.99 -1.54
CA VAL A 309 -8.77 -3.27 -2.19
C VAL A 309 -8.42 -4.40 -1.23
N VAL A 310 -9.31 -5.40 -1.09
CA VAL A 310 -9.14 -6.46 -0.10
C VAL A 310 -9.46 -7.83 -0.68
N THR A 311 -8.65 -8.82 -0.34
CA THR A 311 -8.93 -10.23 -0.59
C THR A 311 -10.03 -10.70 0.35
N GLY A 312 -11.04 -11.38 -0.17
CA GLY A 312 -12.14 -11.90 0.64
C GLY A 312 -13.03 -12.85 -0.13
N THR A 313 -14.01 -13.43 0.56
CA THR A 313 -15.03 -14.29 -0.04
C THR A 313 -16.39 -13.82 0.40
N ARG A 314 -17.29 -13.59 -0.56
CA ARG A 314 -18.69 -13.27 -0.25
C ARG A 314 -19.52 -14.54 -0.11
N PRO A 315 -20.63 -14.50 0.64
CA PRO A 315 -21.61 -15.59 0.61
C PRO A 315 -22.05 -15.90 -0.83
N GLY A 316 -21.82 -17.14 -1.28
CA GLY A 316 -22.16 -17.60 -2.63
C GLY A 316 -21.02 -17.50 -3.64
N ASP A 317 -19.90 -16.84 -3.33
CA ASP A 317 -18.68 -16.96 -4.12
C ASP A 317 -17.99 -18.30 -3.80
N PRO A 318 -17.60 -19.10 -4.81
CA PRO A 318 -16.98 -20.41 -4.57
C PRO A 318 -15.54 -20.29 -4.05
N GLU A 319 -14.89 -19.15 -4.30
CA GLU A 319 -13.47 -18.91 -4.06
C GLU A 319 -13.22 -17.43 -3.77
N PRO A 320 -12.10 -17.09 -3.11
CA PRO A 320 -11.75 -15.70 -2.85
C PRO A 320 -11.54 -14.88 -4.13
N LEU A 321 -11.85 -13.58 -4.03
CA LEU A 321 -11.59 -12.56 -5.03
C LEU A 321 -10.87 -11.37 -4.39
N LEU A 322 -10.33 -10.51 -5.25
CA LEU A 322 -9.83 -9.19 -4.87
C LEU A 322 -10.98 -8.18 -5.04
N HIS A 323 -11.46 -7.60 -3.94
CA HIS A 323 -12.62 -6.70 -3.93
C HIS A 323 -12.18 -5.24 -3.77
N PRO A 324 -12.42 -4.35 -4.75
CA PRO A 324 -12.29 -2.92 -4.52
C PRO A 324 -13.43 -2.48 -3.58
N ILE A 325 -13.06 -1.99 -2.40
CA ILE A 325 -14.00 -1.60 -1.35
C ILE A 325 -14.08 -0.10 -1.15
N ASP A 326 -13.29 0.71 -1.87
CA ASP A 326 -13.42 2.17 -1.91
C ASP A 326 -13.19 2.65 -3.34
N LEU A 327 -14.27 3.02 -4.03
CA LEU A 327 -14.27 3.37 -5.46
C LEU A 327 -14.67 4.83 -5.67
N GLU A 328 -13.87 5.74 -5.12
CA GLU A 328 -14.24 7.16 -5.15
C GLU A 328 -13.76 7.88 -6.41
N ILE A 329 -12.67 7.41 -7.01
CA ILE A 329 -12.01 8.06 -8.14
C ILE A 329 -12.04 7.11 -9.33
N TYR A 330 -12.75 7.54 -10.37
CA TYR A 330 -12.98 6.77 -11.57
C TYR A 330 -13.23 7.69 -12.76
N LEU A 331 -13.23 7.14 -13.97
CA LEU A 331 -13.36 7.88 -15.22
C LEU A 331 -12.34 9.03 -15.33
N CYS A 332 -11.14 8.82 -14.78
CA CYS A 332 -10.00 9.71 -14.94
C CYS A 332 -8.98 9.13 -15.94
N GLN A 333 -8.05 9.97 -16.38
CA GLN A 333 -7.01 9.51 -17.30
C GLN A 333 -6.02 8.60 -16.56
N VAL A 334 -5.77 7.42 -17.14
CA VAL A 334 -4.79 6.44 -16.68
C VAL A 334 -3.90 6.14 -17.88
N ASN A 335 -2.63 6.57 -17.81
CA ASN A 335 -1.66 6.42 -18.90
C ASN A 335 -0.76 5.20 -18.68
N ARG A 336 -0.49 4.88 -17.42
CA ARG A 336 0.27 3.72 -16.96
C ARG A 336 -0.57 2.91 -16.00
N LEU A 337 -0.30 1.62 -15.90
CA LEU A 337 -1.09 0.76 -15.02
C LEU A 337 -0.89 1.10 -13.54
N HIS A 338 0.28 1.62 -13.14
CA HIS A 338 0.52 2.10 -11.77
C HIS A 338 -0.34 3.32 -11.39
N ASP A 339 -0.86 4.10 -12.36
CA ASP A 339 -1.77 5.22 -12.06
C ASP A 339 -3.07 4.75 -11.39
N THR A 340 -3.41 3.46 -11.53
CA THR A 340 -4.57 2.85 -10.83
C THR A 340 -4.34 2.67 -9.33
N GLY A 341 -3.09 2.69 -8.85
CA GLY A 341 -2.71 2.30 -7.48
C GLY A 341 -2.55 0.79 -7.28
N LEU A 342 -2.87 -0.04 -8.28
CA LEU A 342 -2.68 -1.49 -8.21
C LEU A 342 -1.20 -1.88 -8.24
N LEU A 343 -0.37 -1.15 -8.98
CA LEU A 343 1.06 -1.40 -9.11
C LEU A 343 1.90 -0.27 -8.51
N TYR A 344 3.12 -0.61 -8.11
CA TYR A 344 4.10 0.35 -7.63
C TYR A 344 4.59 1.27 -8.76
N ASP A 345 4.61 2.58 -8.50
CA ASP A 345 5.25 3.57 -9.38
C ASP A 345 6.72 3.78 -8.96
N PRO A 346 7.70 3.37 -9.77
CA PRO A 346 9.12 3.59 -9.48
C PRO A 346 9.56 5.05 -9.62
N GLY A 347 8.77 5.89 -10.29
CA GLY A 347 9.07 7.30 -10.51
C GLY A 347 8.46 8.25 -9.46
N ALA A 348 7.67 7.73 -8.52
CA ALA A 348 6.99 8.54 -7.52
C ALA A 348 7.99 9.19 -6.55
N ASP A 349 7.82 10.50 -6.29
CA ASP A 349 8.62 11.26 -5.32
C ASP A 349 8.61 10.64 -3.92
N THR A 350 7.52 9.95 -3.57
CA THR A 350 7.39 9.17 -2.34
C THR A 350 7.09 7.71 -2.71
N PRO A 351 8.00 6.76 -2.43
CA PRO A 351 7.84 5.38 -2.83
C PRO A 351 6.73 4.69 -2.01
N GLN A 352 5.50 4.70 -2.51
CA GLN A 352 4.35 4.02 -1.92
C GLN A 352 4.30 2.56 -2.39
N HIS A 353 4.87 1.65 -1.61
CA HIS A 353 4.92 0.22 -1.94
C HIS A 353 3.71 -0.60 -1.42
N HIS A 354 2.78 0.03 -0.70
CA HIS A 354 1.51 -0.57 -0.26
C HIS A 354 0.42 -0.41 -1.32
N VAL A 355 0.67 -1.06 -2.47
CA VAL A 355 -0.21 -1.03 -3.65
C VAL A 355 -1.23 -2.16 -3.61
N GLY A 356 -2.21 -2.13 -4.52
CA GLY A 356 -3.28 -3.15 -4.52
C GLY A 356 -2.81 -4.57 -4.82
N LEU A 357 -1.75 -4.73 -5.63
CA LEU A 357 -1.17 -6.02 -6.02
C LEU A 357 0.25 -6.18 -5.46
N GLU A 358 0.36 -6.30 -4.13
CA GLU A 358 1.66 -6.47 -3.47
C GLU A 358 2.32 -7.81 -3.85
N THR A 359 3.59 -7.75 -4.27
CA THR A 359 4.41 -8.93 -4.60
C THR A 359 5.25 -9.42 -3.43
N THR A 360 5.27 -8.71 -2.30
CA THR A 360 6.10 -9.04 -1.15
C THR A 360 5.32 -8.87 0.14
N ALA A 361 5.42 -9.87 1.02
CA ALA A 361 4.86 -9.86 2.36
C ALA A 361 5.65 -8.92 3.30
N ARG A 362 5.54 -7.61 3.08
CA ARG A 362 6.22 -6.58 3.90
C ARG A 362 5.60 -6.46 5.29
N TRP A 363 6.42 -6.28 6.32
CA TRP A 363 5.97 -6.07 7.70
C TRP A 363 5.40 -4.69 7.96
N CYS A 364 5.80 -3.67 7.20
CA CYS A 364 5.29 -2.33 7.39
C CYS A 364 3.82 -2.21 6.99
N SER A 365 3.13 -1.27 7.62
CA SER A 365 1.84 -0.73 7.24
C SER A 365 2.01 0.71 6.76
N ALA A 366 1.16 1.13 5.84
CA ALA A 366 1.00 2.55 5.52
C ALA A 366 0.43 3.34 6.71
N GLU A 367 -0.23 2.65 7.64
CA GLU A 367 -1.10 3.22 8.66
C GLU A 367 -0.53 3.12 10.08
N GLY A 368 -1.28 3.66 11.03
CA GLY A 368 -1.11 3.45 12.47
C GLY A 368 -0.87 4.75 13.26
N PRO A 369 -0.87 4.67 14.59
CA PRO A 369 -0.89 5.84 15.47
C PRO A 369 0.40 6.67 15.33
N PRO A 370 0.30 7.99 15.08
CA PRO A 370 1.48 8.83 14.90
C PRO A 370 2.17 9.18 16.23
N VAL A 371 1.49 8.95 17.35
CA VAL A 371 2.00 9.14 18.71
C VAL A 371 1.74 7.86 19.50
N CYS A 372 2.77 7.38 20.20
CA CYS A 372 2.77 6.11 20.93
C CYS A 372 3.51 6.26 22.26
N TRP A 373 3.29 5.34 23.21
CA TRP A 373 4.11 5.22 24.41
C TRP A 373 5.33 4.33 24.16
N ARG A 374 6.47 4.66 24.77
CA ARG A 374 7.63 3.76 24.88
C ARG A 374 7.98 3.61 26.36
N ALA A 375 8.32 2.39 26.76
CA ALA A 375 8.81 2.14 28.11
C ALA A 375 10.26 2.61 28.25
N GLU A 376 10.53 3.41 29.27
CA GLU A 376 11.88 3.83 29.66
C GLU A 376 12.53 2.80 30.60
N PRO A 377 13.87 2.81 30.75
CA PRO A 377 14.55 2.03 31.79
C PRO A 377 13.96 2.34 33.18
N GLY A 378 13.34 1.33 33.82
CA GLY A 378 12.55 1.49 35.06
C GLY A 378 11.03 1.32 34.88
N GLY A 379 10.56 1.16 33.64
CA GLY A 379 9.17 0.85 33.29
C GLY A 379 8.21 2.05 33.32
N ALA A 380 8.72 3.27 33.44
CA ALA A 380 7.93 4.48 33.18
C ALA A 380 7.55 4.54 31.70
N LEU A 381 6.40 5.12 31.37
CA LEU A 381 5.96 5.31 29.99
C LEU A 381 6.19 6.77 29.59
N ALA A 382 6.88 6.96 28.47
CA ALA A 382 7.07 8.26 27.84
C ALA A 382 6.34 8.31 26.50
N LEU A 383 5.75 9.47 26.18
CA LEU A 383 4.98 9.66 24.95
C LEU A 383 5.91 10.16 23.85
N HIS A 384 5.92 9.48 22.71
CA HIS A 384 6.79 9.79 21.58
C HIS A 384 6.02 9.92 20.28
N ARG A 385 6.50 10.80 19.39
CA ARG A 385 6.14 10.76 17.98
C ARG A 385 6.78 9.54 17.34
N ARG A 386 5.99 8.78 16.59
CA ARG A 386 6.48 7.64 15.82
C ARG A 386 7.25 8.14 14.58
N HIS A 387 8.46 7.62 14.39
CA HIS A 387 9.31 7.93 13.24
C HIS A 387 9.57 6.73 12.31
N ALA A 388 9.24 5.52 12.75
CA ALA A 388 9.32 4.29 11.96
C ALA A 388 7.91 3.82 11.53
N ALA A 389 7.84 3.01 10.47
CA ALA A 389 6.57 2.41 10.04
C ALA A 389 6.04 1.43 11.11
N HIS A 390 4.72 1.33 11.22
CA HIS A 390 4.09 0.36 12.13
C HIS A 390 4.08 -1.03 11.50
N ALA A 391 4.29 -2.06 12.33
CA ALA A 391 4.31 -3.45 11.90
C ALA A 391 2.88 -4.01 11.81
N ARG A 392 2.47 -4.44 10.61
CA ARG A 392 1.24 -5.21 10.41
C ARG A 392 1.48 -6.69 10.71
N THR A 393 0.51 -7.31 11.37
CA THR A 393 0.45 -8.76 11.63
C THR A 393 -0.46 -9.49 10.65
N GLU A 394 -1.26 -8.74 9.90
CA GLU A 394 -2.19 -9.23 8.90
C GLU A 394 -2.16 -8.37 7.64
N THR A 395 -2.49 -8.94 6.48
CA THR A 395 -2.58 -8.21 5.21
C THR A 395 -3.72 -8.72 4.36
N ARG A 396 -4.52 -7.78 3.85
CA ARG A 396 -5.66 -8.03 2.95
C ARG A 396 -5.29 -7.99 1.47
N THR A 397 -4.03 -7.75 1.12
CA THR A 397 -3.60 -7.50 -0.27
C THR A 397 -2.49 -8.41 -0.75
N VAL A 398 -1.67 -8.93 0.17
CA VAL A 398 -0.66 -9.93 -0.18
C VAL A 398 -1.34 -11.30 -0.25
N VAL A 399 -1.38 -11.87 -1.45
CA VAL A 399 -1.79 -13.26 -1.66
C VAL A 399 -0.53 -14.09 -1.86
N ALA A 400 -0.39 -15.13 -1.06
CA ALA A 400 0.67 -16.13 -1.22
C ALA A 400 0.07 -17.48 -1.60
N ASP A 401 0.89 -18.36 -2.14
CA ASP A 401 0.53 -19.75 -2.33
C ASP A 401 1.10 -20.69 -1.26
N THR A 402 0.72 -21.96 -1.31
CA THR A 402 1.23 -22.98 -0.39
C THR A 402 2.71 -23.28 -0.56
N GLU A 403 3.33 -22.91 -1.69
CA GLU A 403 4.77 -23.03 -1.97
C GLU A 403 5.58 -21.82 -1.44
N GLY A 404 4.91 -20.82 -0.86
CA GLY A 404 5.55 -19.65 -0.27
C GLY A 404 5.86 -18.54 -1.28
N ARG A 405 5.33 -18.63 -2.50
CA ARG A 405 5.45 -17.56 -3.50
C ARG A 405 4.35 -16.52 -3.26
N ALA A 406 4.68 -15.24 -3.34
CA ALA A 406 3.75 -14.14 -3.12
C ALA A 406 3.55 -13.31 -4.39
N GLY A 407 2.36 -12.75 -4.56
CA GLY A 407 2.01 -11.94 -5.73
C GLY A 407 1.73 -12.76 -6.99
N TYR A 408 1.56 -12.04 -8.10
CA TYR A 408 1.14 -12.62 -9.38
C TYR A 408 2.28 -13.02 -10.31
N GLY A 409 3.54 -12.74 -9.97
CA GLY A 409 4.71 -13.09 -10.79
C GLY A 409 4.74 -14.56 -11.25
N PRO A 410 4.56 -15.55 -10.36
CA PRO A 410 4.47 -16.97 -10.72
C PRO A 410 3.25 -17.32 -11.58
N TYR A 411 2.25 -16.43 -11.65
CA TYR A 411 0.95 -16.64 -12.30
C TYR A 411 0.71 -15.62 -13.42
N LEU A 412 1.78 -14.99 -13.94
CA LEU A 412 1.69 -13.94 -14.95
C LEU A 412 0.89 -14.35 -16.19
N PRO A 413 1.02 -15.57 -16.77
CA PRO A 413 0.17 -15.98 -17.90
C PRO A 413 -1.33 -15.94 -17.58
N ALA A 414 -1.73 -16.42 -16.40
CA ALA A 414 -3.13 -16.41 -15.96
C ALA A 414 -3.64 -14.96 -15.76
N MET A 415 -2.83 -14.11 -15.13
CA MET A 415 -3.11 -12.67 -14.96
C MET A 415 -3.34 -11.98 -16.31
N LEU A 416 -2.41 -12.15 -17.26
CA LEU A 416 -2.50 -11.53 -18.58
C LEU A 416 -3.69 -12.08 -19.39
N ARG A 417 -4.00 -13.38 -19.29
CA ARG A 417 -5.21 -13.98 -19.88
C ARG A 417 -6.47 -13.30 -19.37
N GLY A 418 -6.60 -13.16 -18.05
CA GLY A 418 -7.76 -12.52 -17.43
C GLY A 418 -7.94 -11.06 -17.83
N MET A 419 -6.83 -10.34 -18.02
CA MET A 419 -6.84 -8.98 -18.57
C MET A 419 -7.37 -8.97 -20.01
N PHE A 420 -6.87 -9.87 -20.87
CA PHE A 420 -7.31 -9.98 -22.25
C PHE A 420 -8.78 -10.39 -22.37
N ASP A 421 -9.25 -11.33 -21.56
CA ASP A 421 -10.64 -11.78 -21.53
C ASP A 421 -11.61 -10.64 -21.20
N ALA A 422 -11.33 -9.91 -20.11
CA ALA A 422 -12.15 -8.78 -19.70
C ALA A 422 -12.10 -7.64 -20.71
N TRP A 423 -10.92 -7.30 -21.22
CA TRP A 423 -10.77 -6.23 -22.18
C TRP A 423 -11.50 -6.50 -23.50
N THR A 424 -11.34 -7.72 -24.05
CA THR A 424 -12.03 -8.11 -25.27
C THR A 424 -13.54 -8.11 -25.08
N LEU A 425 -14.04 -8.55 -23.92
CA LEU A 425 -15.46 -8.45 -23.60
C LEU A 425 -15.94 -7.00 -23.55
N MET A 426 -15.19 -6.11 -22.89
CA MET A 426 -15.53 -4.68 -22.85
C MET A 426 -15.53 -4.05 -24.25
N CYS A 427 -14.56 -4.38 -25.12
CA CYS A 427 -14.56 -3.94 -26.51
C CYS A 427 -15.83 -4.39 -27.26
N ARG A 428 -16.26 -5.65 -27.07
CA ARG A 428 -17.46 -6.21 -27.72
C ARG A 428 -18.76 -5.65 -27.15
N ARG A 429 -18.77 -5.22 -25.89
CA ARG A 429 -19.92 -4.66 -25.16
C ARG A 429 -19.88 -3.15 -25.05
N ARG A 430 -19.01 -2.46 -25.80
CA ARG A 430 -18.83 -1.00 -25.72
C ARG A 430 -20.16 -0.21 -25.80
N PRO A 431 -21.10 -0.51 -26.74
CA PRO A 431 -22.38 0.20 -26.77
C PRO A 431 -23.22 -0.01 -25.50
N GLU A 432 -23.30 -1.25 -25.00
CA GLU A 432 -24.05 -1.59 -23.79
C GLU A 432 -23.48 -0.91 -22.55
N ILE A 433 -22.14 -0.85 -22.44
CA ILE A 433 -21.45 -0.13 -21.36
C ILE A 433 -21.74 1.36 -21.41
N ARG A 434 -21.62 2.00 -22.59
CA ARG A 434 -21.91 3.43 -22.78
C ARG A 434 -23.36 3.74 -22.39
N ASP A 435 -24.30 2.94 -22.88
CA ASP A 435 -25.72 3.15 -22.64
C ASP A 435 -26.04 2.96 -21.15
N PHE A 436 -25.42 1.98 -20.50
CA PHE A 436 -25.50 1.77 -19.06
C PHE A 436 -24.97 2.99 -18.28
N LEU A 437 -23.75 3.43 -18.55
CA LEU A 437 -23.13 4.58 -17.87
C LEU A 437 -23.96 5.85 -18.06
N THR A 438 -24.45 6.09 -19.28
CA THR A 438 -25.29 7.25 -19.59
C THR A 438 -26.60 7.23 -18.80
N ALA A 439 -27.27 6.08 -18.73
CA ALA A 439 -28.52 5.93 -17.97
C ALA A 439 -28.31 6.09 -16.45
N HIS A 440 -27.11 5.77 -15.96
CA HIS A 440 -26.77 5.77 -14.54
C HIS A 440 -25.98 7.01 -14.09
N ALA A 441 -25.53 7.88 -15.00
CA ALA A 441 -24.82 9.11 -14.62
C ALA A 441 -25.66 10.14 -13.83
N PRO A 442 -26.96 10.38 -14.13
CA PRO A 442 -27.73 11.42 -13.46
C PRO A 442 -27.80 11.23 -11.93
N GLY A 443 -27.52 12.31 -11.18
CA GLY A 443 -27.58 12.33 -9.72
C GLY A 443 -26.38 11.72 -8.99
N ARG A 444 -25.43 11.11 -9.72
CA ARG A 444 -24.20 10.52 -9.18
C ARG A 444 -23.00 11.47 -9.29
N HIS A 445 -22.00 11.25 -8.45
CA HIS A 445 -20.81 12.09 -8.33
C HIS A 445 -19.53 11.26 -8.33
N VAL A 446 -18.44 11.83 -8.83
CA VAL A 446 -17.08 11.27 -8.69
C VAL A 446 -16.23 12.17 -7.80
N ARG A 447 -15.35 11.59 -6.99
CA ARG A 447 -14.37 12.35 -6.20
C ARG A 447 -13.34 13.01 -7.12
N VAL A 448 -13.00 14.25 -6.79
CA VAL A 448 -11.98 15.02 -7.50
C VAL A 448 -10.80 15.27 -6.57
N LEU A 449 -9.68 14.58 -6.81
CA LEU A 449 -8.42 14.89 -6.16
C LEU A 449 -7.80 16.13 -6.79
N ARG A 450 -7.90 17.26 -6.08
CA ARG A 450 -7.28 18.52 -6.52
C ARG A 450 -5.76 18.51 -6.34
N ARG A 451 -5.27 17.62 -5.47
CA ARG A 451 -3.87 17.39 -5.08
C ARG A 451 -3.71 15.94 -4.60
N PRO A 452 -2.49 15.39 -4.60
CA PRO A 452 -2.18 14.14 -3.90
C PRO A 452 -2.53 14.24 -2.40
N THR A 453 -3.13 13.17 -1.85
CA THR A 453 -3.63 13.14 -0.46
C THR A 453 -2.53 13.39 0.57
N PHE A 454 -1.33 12.86 0.36
CA PHE A 454 -0.20 13.02 1.29
C PHE A 454 0.15 14.50 1.56
N GLN A 455 -0.03 15.40 0.58
CA GLN A 455 0.21 16.83 0.76
C GLN A 455 -0.73 17.46 1.79
N TYR A 456 -1.96 16.94 1.92
CA TYR A 456 -2.90 17.37 2.95
C TYR A 456 -2.54 16.75 4.29
N TYR A 457 -2.16 15.47 4.32
CA TYR A 457 -1.75 14.78 5.52
C TYR A 457 -0.54 15.48 6.18
N ASP A 458 0.48 15.84 5.41
CA ASP A 458 1.66 16.58 5.88
C ASP A 458 1.30 17.92 6.54
N ALA A 459 0.27 18.60 6.02
CA ALA A 459 -0.21 19.86 6.59
C ALA A 459 -1.07 19.65 7.86
N LEU A 460 -1.68 18.48 8.02
CA LEU A 460 -2.52 18.14 9.18
C LEU A 460 -1.70 17.65 10.38
N VAL A 461 -0.60 16.91 10.16
CA VAL A 461 0.18 16.32 11.27
C VAL A 461 0.67 17.38 12.29
N PRO A 462 1.33 18.49 11.91
CA PRO A 462 1.76 19.51 12.87
C PRO A 462 0.58 20.18 13.58
N ARG A 463 -0.55 20.31 12.88
CA ARG A 463 -1.77 20.90 13.42
C ARG A 463 -2.42 19.98 14.44
N TRP A 464 -2.42 18.68 14.21
CA TRP A 464 -2.89 17.69 15.17
C TRP A 464 -2.04 17.69 16.44
N LEU A 465 -0.71 17.63 16.29
CA LEU A 465 0.24 17.62 17.41
C LEU A 465 0.23 18.91 18.25
N SER A 466 -0.22 20.03 17.70
CA SER A 466 -0.31 21.32 18.41
C SER A 466 -1.68 21.59 19.03
N GLY A 467 -2.60 20.61 19.02
CA GLY A 467 -3.98 20.82 19.46
C GLY A 467 -4.73 21.84 18.59
N GLY A 468 -4.37 21.93 17.30
CA GLY A 468 -4.93 22.85 16.31
C GLY A 468 -4.28 24.23 16.24
N GLY A 469 -3.20 24.48 16.99
CA GLY A 469 -2.49 25.76 17.01
C GLY A 469 -1.70 26.05 15.74
N ALA A 470 -1.08 25.04 15.13
CA ALA A 470 -0.31 25.22 13.90
C ALA A 470 -1.23 25.49 12.71
N ALA A 471 -0.89 26.50 11.89
CA ALA A 471 -1.60 26.75 10.65
C ALA A 471 -1.37 25.59 9.66
N PRO A 472 -2.38 25.22 8.84
CA PRO A 472 -2.27 24.12 7.88
C PRO A 472 -1.45 24.58 6.66
N HIS A 473 -0.14 24.74 6.87
CA HIS A 473 0.78 25.10 5.80
C HIS A 473 1.26 23.83 5.08
N PRO A 474 1.37 23.87 3.74
CA PRO A 474 1.98 22.77 3.02
C PRO A 474 3.46 22.66 3.38
N ALA A 475 3.97 21.44 3.40
CA ALA A 475 5.40 21.18 3.60
C ALA A 475 6.24 21.71 2.41
N THR A 476 5.70 21.64 1.19
CA THR A 476 6.39 22.06 -0.03
C THR A 476 6.22 23.57 -0.31
N PRO A 477 7.31 24.35 -0.51
CA PRO A 477 7.26 25.81 -0.61
C PRO A 477 6.46 26.41 -1.78
N ASP A 478 6.22 25.66 -2.86
CA ASP A 478 5.49 26.06 -4.06
C ASP A 478 3.98 25.69 -4.00
N VAL A 479 3.63 24.78 -3.10
CA VAL A 479 2.23 24.37 -2.89
C VAL A 479 1.45 25.49 -2.18
N ARG A 480 0.23 25.76 -2.65
CA ARG A 480 -0.70 26.72 -2.05
C ARG A 480 -2.09 26.13 -1.92
N PHE A 481 -2.66 26.18 -0.73
CA PHE A 481 -4.05 25.82 -0.48
C PHE A 481 -4.97 27.02 -0.70
N ASP A 482 -6.08 26.79 -1.38
CA ASP A 482 -7.11 27.79 -1.57
C ASP A 482 -8.08 27.86 -0.37
N ARG A 483 -9.05 28.77 -0.44
CA ARG A 483 -10.01 29.00 0.64
C ARG A 483 -10.82 27.75 0.99
N ALA A 484 -11.19 26.93 0.00
CA ALA A 484 -11.99 25.74 0.23
C ALA A 484 -11.16 24.64 0.90
N GLU A 485 -9.93 24.40 0.43
CA GLU A 485 -8.97 23.47 1.04
C GLU A 485 -8.67 23.88 2.50
N LEU A 486 -8.32 25.15 2.73
CA LEU A 486 -8.03 25.67 4.07
C LEU A 486 -9.22 25.56 5.02
N ALA A 487 -10.45 25.73 4.52
CA ALA A 487 -11.65 25.58 5.34
C ALA A 487 -11.84 24.14 5.84
N GLN A 488 -11.50 23.13 5.04
CA GLN A 488 -11.56 21.72 5.44
C GLN A 488 -10.40 21.36 6.37
N LEU A 489 -9.18 21.75 6.02
CA LEU A 489 -7.98 21.51 6.86
C LEU A 489 -8.11 22.14 8.25
N ARG A 490 -8.74 23.31 8.38
CA ARG A 490 -8.99 23.95 9.68
C ARG A 490 -9.89 23.12 10.61
N ARG A 491 -10.77 22.29 10.04
CA ARG A 491 -11.61 21.32 10.77
C ARG A 491 -10.90 19.99 11.03
N MET A 492 -9.63 19.86 10.64
CA MET A 492 -8.88 18.61 10.66
C MET A 492 -9.43 17.55 9.71
N ASP A 493 -10.05 17.97 8.62
CA ASP A 493 -10.47 17.08 7.54
C ASP A 493 -9.42 17.06 6.43
N VAL A 494 -9.21 15.89 5.84
CA VAL A 494 -8.58 15.78 4.53
C VAL A 494 -9.59 16.32 3.50
N PRO A 495 -9.21 17.34 2.69
CA PRO A 495 -10.13 17.99 1.76
C PRO A 495 -10.79 17.01 0.79
N TYR A 496 -12.12 17.05 0.77
CA TYR A 496 -12.96 16.19 -0.07
C TYR A 496 -13.76 17.05 -1.05
N PHE A 497 -13.67 16.72 -2.34
CA PHE A 497 -14.36 17.43 -3.42
C PHE A 497 -14.97 16.43 -4.38
N VAL A 498 -16.07 16.81 -5.01
CA VAL A 498 -16.81 15.96 -5.97
C VAL A 498 -17.17 16.73 -7.23
N ARG A 499 -17.51 16.00 -8.29
CA ARG A 499 -18.09 16.55 -9.51
C ARG A 499 -19.21 15.64 -9.98
N SER A 500 -20.29 16.22 -10.51
CA SER A 500 -21.40 15.42 -11.07
C SER A 500 -20.92 14.61 -12.27
N LEU A 501 -21.44 13.39 -12.41
CA LEU A 501 -21.14 12.57 -13.60
C LEU A 501 -21.69 13.17 -14.89
N GLY A 502 -22.66 14.09 -14.81
CA GLY A 502 -23.11 14.90 -15.94
C GLY A 502 -22.18 16.06 -16.30
N GLY A 503 -21.05 16.21 -15.61
CA GLY A 503 -20.12 17.34 -15.77
C GLY A 503 -20.42 18.53 -14.88
N GLY A 504 -19.94 19.72 -15.25
CA GLY A 504 -20.10 20.95 -14.46
C GLY A 504 -18.90 21.31 -13.56
N PRO A 505 -19.08 22.17 -12.55
CA PRO A 505 -17.98 22.64 -11.69
C PRO A 505 -17.54 21.58 -10.68
N VAL A 506 -16.36 21.79 -10.08
CA VAL A 506 -15.95 21.07 -8.87
C VAL A 506 -16.75 21.61 -7.68
N LEU A 507 -17.20 20.70 -6.82
CA LEU A 507 -18.09 20.96 -5.71
C LEU A 507 -17.43 20.56 -4.38
N ALA A 508 -17.62 21.37 -3.33
CA ALA A 508 -17.38 20.97 -1.96
C ALA A 508 -18.67 20.39 -1.34
N VAL A 509 -18.52 19.39 -0.49
CA VAL A 509 -19.62 18.79 0.27
C VAL A 509 -19.77 19.54 1.61
N ALA A 510 -21.00 19.93 1.96
CA ALA A 510 -21.27 20.56 3.25
C ALA A 510 -21.08 19.54 4.40
N PRO A 511 -20.48 19.94 5.53
CA PRO A 511 -20.39 19.07 6.71
C PRO A 511 -21.76 18.90 7.37
N PRO A 512 -21.96 17.91 8.26
CA PRO A 512 -23.12 17.82 9.15
C PRO A 512 -23.28 19.07 10.04
N PRO A 513 -24.50 19.34 10.54
CA PRO A 513 -25.72 18.52 10.43
C PRO A 513 -26.53 18.77 9.14
N GLN A 514 -26.02 19.57 8.19
CA GLN A 514 -26.72 19.81 6.94
C GLN A 514 -26.94 18.48 6.18
N PRO A 515 -28.10 18.31 5.51
CA PRO A 515 -28.27 17.25 4.51
C PRO A 515 -27.18 17.32 3.44
N PHE A 516 -26.97 16.22 2.72
CA PHE A 516 -26.01 16.20 1.62
C PHE A 516 -26.32 17.31 0.62
N THR A 517 -25.45 18.32 0.63
CA THR A 517 -25.54 19.52 -0.19
C THR A 517 -24.16 19.85 -0.70
N THR A 518 -24.11 20.34 -1.93
CA THR A 518 -22.88 20.60 -2.65
C THR A 518 -22.81 22.06 -3.06
N ILE A 519 -21.66 22.69 -2.88
CA ILE A 519 -21.44 24.10 -3.22
C ILE A 519 -20.30 24.20 -4.23
N PRO A 520 -20.47 24.89 -5.37
CA PRO A 520 -19.39 25.14 -6.30
C PRO A 520 -18.19 25.84 -5.64
N VAL A 521 -16.99 25.37 -5.95
CA VAL A 521 -15.74 25.99 -5.49
C VAL A 521 -14.98 26.60 -6.65
N ALA A 522 -14.10 27.56 -6.34
CA ALA A 522 -13.30 28.25 -7.35
C ALA A 522 -12.54 27.25 -8.23
N ALA A 523 -12.60 27.49 -9.54
CA ALA A 523 -11.90 26.69 -10.52
C ALA A 523 -10.38 26.85 -10.32
N ARG A 524 -9.70 25.73 -10.09
CA ARG A 524 -8.28 25.63 -10.43
C ARG A 524 -8.17 25.37 -11.93
N PRO A 525 -7.03 25.74 -12.57
CA PRO A 525 -6.69 25.18 -13.86
C PRO A 525 -6.87 23.66 -13.77
N ALA A 526 -7.67 23.11 -14.68
CA ALA A 526 -7.80 21.67 -14.74
C ALA A 526 -6.41 21.07 -15.05
N PRO A 527 -6.14 19.84 -14.60
CA PRO A 527 -5.03 19.06 -15.17
C PRO A 527 -5.15 19.06 -16.69
N GLU A 528 -4.04 18.84 -17.39
CA GLU A 528 -4.02 18.76 -18.86
C GLU A 528 -5.08 17.77 -19.40
N ALA A 529 -5.26 16.65 -18.68
CA ALA A 529 -6.27 15.62 -18.92
C ALA A 529 -7.73 16.09 -18.72
N GLY A 530 -7.96 17.15 -17.96
CA GLY A 530 -9.27 17.54 -17.43
C GLY A 530 -9.60 16.89 -16.08
N TRP A 531 -10.72 17.34 -15.50
CA TRP A 531 -11.28 16.73 -14.28
C TRP A 531 -12.20 15.55 -14.63
N PRO A 532 -12.24 14.48 -13.81
CA PRO A 532 -13.21 13.40 -14.01
C PRO A 532 -14.66 13.90 -13.85
N PRO A 533 -15.66 13.27 -14.50
CA PRO A 533 -15.47 12.22 -15.49
C PRO A 533 -14.96 12.78 -16.82
N LEU A 534 -14.10 12.01 -17.50
CA LEU A 534 -13.66 12.31 -18.86
C LEU A 534 -14.67 11.79 -19.88
N PRO A 535 -15.19 12.63 -20.80
CA PRO A 535 -16.21 12.23 -21.76
C PRO A 535 -15.82 11.00 -22.61
N GLY A 536 -14.56 10.92 -23.03
CA GLY A 536 -14.07 9.79 -23.82
C GLY A 536 -14.18 8.44 -23.11
N LEU A 537 -14.09 8.40 -21.77
CA LEU A 537 -14.24 7.17 -20.99
C LEU A 537 -15.71 6.79 -20.78
N LEU A 538 -16.60 7.78 -20.65
CA LEU A 538 -18.05 7.54 -20.65
C LEU A 538 -18.53 6.92 -21.97
N ASP A 539 -17.94 7.34 -23.09
CA ASP A 539 -18.23 6.81 -24.44
C ASP A 539 -17.48 5.49 -24.76
N GLY A 540 -16.66 5.00 -23.83
CA GLY A 540 -15.79 3.84 -24.01
C GLY A 540 -14.81 3.99 -25.19
N ALA A 541 -14.40 5.22 -25.53
CA ALA A 541 -13.56 5.50 -26.69
C ALA A 541 -12.17 4.84 -26.63
N ASN A 542 -11.68 4.59 -25.41
CA ASN A 542 -10.43 3.87 -25.14
C ASN A 542 -10.54 2.35 -25.34
N LEU A 543 -11.75 1.78 -25.38
CA LEU A 543 -11.99 0.33 -25.50
C LEU A 543 -11.70 -0.17 -26.92
N THR A 544 -10.42 -0.23 -27.27
CA THR A 544 -9.89 -0.80 -28.51
C THR A 544 -8.91 -1.91 -28.18
N LEU A 545 -8.73 -2.90 -29.05
CA LEU A 545 -7.76 -3.99 -28.79
C LEU A 545 -6.35 -3.44 -28.53
N ALA A 546 -5.93 -2.38 -29.21
CA ALA A 546 -4.63 -1.74 -29.01
C ALA A 546 -4.50 -1.10 -27.62
N GLY A 547 -5.60 -0.59 -27.04
CA GLY A 547 -5.61 0.08 -25.75
C GLY A 547 -5.17 -0.79 -24.57
N LEU A 548 -5.27 -2.12 -24.70
CA LEU A 548 -4.83 -3.07 -23.66
C LEU A 548 -3.30 -3.15 -23.54
N GLY A 549 -2.57 -2.90 -24.63
CA GLY A 549 -1.16 -3.27 -24.72
C GLY A 549 -0.26 -2.63 -23.65
N VAL A 550 -0.55 -1.36 -23.30
CA VAL A 550 0.19 -0.64 -22.24
C VAL A 550 0.03 -1.32 -20.88
N ALA A 551 -1.19 -1.72 -20.54
CA ALA A 551 -1.47 -2.39 -19.28
C ALA A 551 -0.81 -3.78 -19.22
N LEU A 552 -0.78 -4.54 -20.33
CA LEU A 552 -0.09 -5.84 -20.37
C LEU A 552 1.42 -5.70 -20.15
N ARG A 553 2.06 -4.74 -20.84
CA ARG A 553 3.48 -4.44 -20.64
C ARG A 553 3.74 -4.08 -19.19
N ASP A 554 3.00 -3.11 -18.64
CA ASP A 554 3.22 -2.62 -17.28
C ASP A 554 3.01 -3.73 -16.23
N ALA A 555 2.02 -4.60 -16.43
CA ALA A 555 1.80 -5.76 -15.59
C ALA A 555 2.98 -6.75 -15.63
N ALA A 556 3.56 -7.02 -16.80
CA ALA A 556 4.72 -7.89 -16.95
C ALA A 556 6.01 -7.25 -16.41
N GLU A 557 6.23 -5.97 -16.69
CA GLU A 557 7.40 -5.19 -16.22
C GLU A 557 7.48 -5.18 -14.70
N HIS A 558 6.34 -4.98 -14.02
CA HIS A 558 6.27 -4.87 -12.56
C HIS A 558 6.77 -6.13 -11.83
N VAL A 559 6.49 -7.32 -12.39
CA VAL A 559 6.85 -8.61 -11.77
C VAL A 559 7.99 -9.32 -12.48
N PHE A 560 8.70 -8.67 -13.42
CA PHE A 560 9.69 -9.34 -14.26
C PHE A 560 10.70 -10.19 -13.47
N ASP A 561 11.17 -9.70 -12.33
CA ASP A 561 12.12 -10.42 -11.48
C ASP A 561 11.48 -11.58 -10.67
N ASP A 562 10.16 -11.60 -10.55
CA ASP A 562 9.37 -12.61 -9.83
C ASP A 562 8.81 -13.71 -10.76
N VAL A 563 9.01 -13.57 -12.09
CA VAL A 563 8.55 -14.57 -13.07
C VAL A 563 9.53 -15.75 -13.12
N PRO A 564 9.07 -17.01 -12.95
CA PRO A 564 9.95 -18.18 -12.90
C PRO A 564 10.54 -18.56 -14.26
N ASP A 565 9.79 -18.37 -15.34
CA ASP A 565 10.21 -18.67 -16.71
C ASP A 565 9.83 -17.51 -17.64
N LEU A 566 10.80 -17.04 -18.42
CA LEU A 566 10.63 -15.91 -19.34
C LEU A 566 10.15 -16.37 -20.73
N ASP A 567 10.02 -17.67 -20.99
CA ASP A 567 9.49 -18.23 -22.24
C ASP A 567 8.46 -19.32 -21.91
N VAL A 568 7.19 -18.92 -21.82
CA VAL A 568 6.10 -19.78 -21.35
C VAL A 568 5.08 -19.99 -22.46
N THR A 569 4.74 -21.26 -22.70
CA THR A 569 3.55 -21.63 -23.47
C THR A 569 2.56 -22.33 -22.54
N ASP A 570 1.49 -21.62 -22.19
CA ASP A 570 0.38 -22.12 -21.38
C ASP A 570 -0.79 -22.47 -22.31
N GLU A 571 -0.80 -23.73 -22.76
CA GLU A 571 -1.86 -24.26 -23.62
C GLU A 571 -3.23 -24.28 -22.94
N ALA A 572 -3.28 -24.37 -21.60
CA ALA A 572 -4.54 -24.41 -20.86
C ALA A 572 -5.28 -23.06 -20.94
N HIS A 573 -4.54 -21.96 -20.92
CA HIS A 573 -5.08 -20.60 -21.08
C HIS A 573 -4.92 -20.05 -22.51
N GLY A 574 -4.30 -20.79 -23.42
CA GLY A 574 -3.98 -20.32 -24.77
C GLY A 574 -3.09 -19.07 -24.75
N VAL A 575 -2.08 -19.04 -23.89
CA VAL A 575 -1.14 -17.92 -23.72
C VAL A 575 0.26 -18.35 -24.14
N ARG A 576 0.92 -17.54 -24.95
CA ARG A 576 2.37 -17.65 -25.21
C ARG A 576 3.04 -16.35 -24.79
N LEU A 577 3.98 -16.42 -23.86
CA LEU A 577 4.66 -15.27 -23.28
C LEU A 577 6.15 -15.43 -23.48
N ARG A 578 6.80 -14.42 -24.08
CA ARG A 578 8.26 -14.34 -24.11
C ARG A 578 8.72 -12.96 -23.66
N LEU A 579 9.50 -12.94 -22.58
CA LEU A 579 10.09 -11.74 -22.00
C LEU A 579 11.60 -11.75 -22.24
N HIS A 580 12.13 -10.67 -22.78
CA HIS A 580 13.56 -10.53 -23.06
C HIS A 580 14.26 -9.65 -22.01
N SER A 581 13.57 -8.60 -21.58
CA SER A 581 13.96 -7.70 -20.50
C SER A 581 12.70 -7.13 -19.83
N PRO A 582 12.79 -6.37 -18.72
CA PRO A 582 11.60 -5.77 -18.11
C PRO A 582 10.74 -4.96 -19.09
N GLY A 583 11.40 -4.23 -20.02
CA GLY A 583 10.73 -3.37 -20.99
C GLY A 583 10.58 -3.96 -22.40
N GLU A 584 10.96 -5.22 -22.64
CA GLU A 584 10.94 -5.84 -23.98
C GLU A 584 10.39 -7.26 -23.92
N GLY A 585 9.36 -7.54 -24.71
CA GLY A 585 8.72 -8.85 -24.74
C GLY A 585 7.50 -8.90 -25.65
N HIS A 586 6.84 -10.03 -25.65
CA HIS A 586 5.54 -10.20 -26.28
C HIS A 586 4.68 -11.22 -25.56
N VAL A 587 3.36 -11.07 -25.73
CA VAL A 587 2.38 -12.05 -25.32
C VAL A 587 1.37 -12.29 -26.44
N SER A 588 1.05 -13.55 -26.69
CA SER A 588 0.02 -13.97 -27.62
C SER A 588 -1.13 -14.66 -26.88
N PHE A 589 -2.35 -14.34 -27.29
CA PHE A 589 -3.57 -14.97 -26.80
C PHE A 589 -4.28 -15.67 -27.94
N ASP A 590 -4.59 -16.94 -27.75
CA ASP A 590 -5.50 -17.65 -28.62
C ASP A 590 -6.93 -17.16 -28.37
N TRP A 591 -7.66 -16.93 -29.46
CA TRP A 591 -9.05 -16.48 -29.46
C TRP A 591 -9.92 -17.48 -30.25
N PRO A 592 -10.29 -18.61 -29.63
CA PRO A 592 -10.90 -19.75 -30.31
C PRO A 592 -12.17 -19.41 -31.07
N GLN A 593 -13.03 -18.55 -30.50
CA GLN A 593 -14.31 -18.14 -31.08
C GLN A 593 -14.16 -17.43 -32.42
N THR A 594 -12.98 -16.90 -32.72
CA THR A 594 -12.68 -16.23 -34.00
C THR A 594 -11.65 -16.98 -34.85
N GLY A 595 -11.05 -18.06 -34.33
CA GLY A 595 -9.94 -18.77 -34.98
C GLY A 595 -8.69 -17.89 -35.15
N ARG A 596 -8.50 -16.89 -34.29
CA ARG A 596 -7.39 -15.92 -34.36
C ARG A 596 -6.44 -16.06 -33.19
N ARG A 597 -5.22 -15.58 -33.40
CA ARG A 597 -4.24 -15.30 -32.35
C ARG A 597 -3.96 -13.81 -32.31
N VAL A 598 -4.08 -13.20 -31.14
CA VAL A 598 -3.80 -11.78 -30.93
C VAL A 598 -2.47 -11.67 -30.21
N THR A 599 -1.49 -11.00 -30.81
CA THR A 599 -0.14 -10.84 -30.26
C THR A 599 0.13 -9.37 -29.98
N TYR A 600 0.53 -9.09 -28.74
CA TYR A 600 1.03 -7.79 -28.29
C TYR A 600 2.55 -7.90 -28.19
N LEU A 601 3.26 -7.05 -28.94
CA LEU A 601 4.72 -6.93 -28.87
C LEU A 601 5.05 -5.56 -28.30
N TRP A 602 6.00 -5.49 -27.39
CA TRP A 602 6.43 -4.22 -26.82
C TRP A 602 7.95 -4.13 -26.71
N ASN A 603 8.42 -2.90 -26.83
CA ASN A 603 9.72 -2.46 -26.37
C ASN A 603 9.53 -1.18 -25.55
N ARG A 604 10.64 -0.55 -25.16
CA ARG A 604 10.63 0.68 -24.36
C ARG A 604 9.88 1.86 -24.98
N HIS A 605 9.68 1.86 -26.29
CA HIS A 605 9.14 3.01 -27.03
C HIS A 605 7.80 2.74 -27.70
N THR A 606 7.53 1.49 -28.09
CA THR A 606 6.35 1.16 -28.88
C THR A 606 5.68 -0.12 -28.42
N ILE A 607 4.36 -0.17 -28.66
CA ILE A 607 3.55 -1.37 -28.51
C ILE A 607 2.87 -1.62 -29.86
N ARG A 608 3.01 -2.84 -30.38
CA ARG A 608 2.46 -3.29 -31.65
C ARG A 608 1.46 -4.41 -31.40
N LEU A 609 0.36 -4.36 -32.15
CA LEU A 609 -0.68 -5.38 -32.15
C LEU A 609 -0.63 -6.13 -33.48
N ARG A 610 -0.58 -7.46 -33.43
CA ARG A 610 -0.72 -8.34 -34.59
C ARG A 610 -1.88 -9.30 -34.37
N ILE A 611 -2.62 -9.59 -35.43
CA ILE A 611 -3.73 -10.54 -35.41
C ILE A 611 -3.54 -11.53 -36.55
N ASP A 612 -3.24 -12.76 -36.20
CA ASP A 612 -2.96 -13.85 -37.15
C ASP A 612 -4.06 -14.92 -37.08
N THR A 613 -4.03 -15.89 -38.00
CA THR A 613 -4.80 -17.14 -37.81
C THR A 613 -4.18 -17.94 -36.65
N ALA A 614 -4.98 -18.72 -35.92
CA ALA A 614 -4.51 -19.45 -34.75
C ALA A 614 -3.42 -20.49 -35.06
N ASP A 615 -3.36 -20.98 -36.30
CA ASP A 615 -2.38 -21.92 -36.83
C ASP A 615 -1.16 -21.25 -37.49
N ALA A 616 -1.13 -19.91 -37.53
CA ALA A 616 0.00 -19.21 -38.13
C ALA A 616 1.31 -19.54 -37.40
N PRO A 617 2.40 -19.78 -38.14
CA PRO A 617 3.70 -20.04 -37.54
C PRO A 617 4.16 -18.83 -36.71
N GLU A 618 4.89 -19.11 -35.64
CA GLU A 618 5.47 -18.05 -34.82
C GLU A 618 6.51 -17.28 -35.64
N VAL A 619 6.28 -15.99 -35.81
CA VAL A 619 7.23 -15.11 -36.47
C VAL A 619 8.38 -14.80 -35.50
N PRO A 620 9.64 -14.78 -35.96
CA PRO A 620 10.77 -14.41 -35.12
C PRO A 620 10.53 -13.08 -34.39
N PRO A 621 10.92 -12.97 -33.11
CA PRO A 621 10.75 -11.72 -32.37
C PRO A 621 11.56 -10.60 -33.01
N ASP A 622 11.06 -9.37 -32.86
CA ASP A 622 11.85 -8.18 -33.18
C ASP A 622 13.16 -8.19 -32.36
N PRO A 623 14.25 -7.56 -32.85
CA PRO A 623 15.47 -7.41 -32.06
C PRO A 623 15.16 -6.82 -30.68
N ALA A 624 15.73 -7.41 -29.64
CA ALA A 624 15.53 -7.01 -28.24
C ALA A 624 16.89 -6.59 -27.65
N PRO A 625 17.38 -5.36 -27.92
CA PRO A 625 18.72 -4.92 -27.51
C PRO A 625 18.95 -5.07 -26.00
N ALA A 626 17.98 -4.71 -25.16
CA ALA A 626 18.12 -4.87 -23.72
C ALA A 626 18.13 -6.36 -23.32
N GLY A 627 17.36 -7.19 -24.02
CA GLY A 627 17.42 -8.65 -23.89
C GLY A 627 18.77 -9.26 -24.26
N GLU A 628 19.43 -8.75 -25.29
CA GLU A 628 20.78 -9.17 -25.68
C GLU A 628 21.82 -8.75 -24.63
N ILE A 629 21.73 -7.51 -24.13
CA ILE A 629 22.58 -7.02 -23.03
C ILE A 629 22.41 -7.91 -21.80
N ARG A 630 21.17 -8.16 -21.39
CA ARG A 630 20.83 -9.06 -20.28
C ARG A 630 21.45 -10.44 -20.46
N SER A 631 21.22 -11.06 -21.63
CA SER A 631 21.70 -12.41 -21.92
C SER A 631 23.22 -12.49 -21.88
N ARG A 632 23.90 -11.46 -22.39
CA ARG A 632 25.37 -11.38 -22.36
C ARG A 632 25.90 -11.17 -20.94
N LEU A 633 25.29 -10.30 -20.13
CA LEU A 633 25.66 -10.11 -18.71
C LEU A 633 25.54 -11.42 -17.92
N LEU A 634 24.40 -12.12 -18.03
CA LEU A 634 24.18 -13.39 -17.35
C LEU A 634 25.11 -14.50 -17.84
N ARG A 635 25.51 -14.46 -19.13
CA ARG A 635 26.52 -15.39 -19.65
C ARG A 635 27.92 -15.09 -19.08
N LEU A 636 28.32 -13.82 -19.06
CA LEU A 636 29.60 -13.40 -18.48
C LEU A 636 29.69 -13.80 -17.00
N ASP A 637 28.62 -13.57 -16.23
CA ASP A 637 28.58 -13.91 -14.80
C ASP A 637 28.68 -15.42 -14.54
N ARG A 638 27.99 -16.24 -15.33
CA ARG A 638 28.12 -17.71 -15.24
C ARG A 638 29.53 -18.18 -15.57
N LEU A 639 30.15 -17.60 -16.60
CA LEU A 639 31.52 -17.94 -16.99
C LEU A 639 32.54 -17.48 -15.94
N ASP A 640 32.37 -16.28 -15.38
CA ASP A 640 33.20 -15.77 -14.28
C ASP A 640 33.09 -16.70 -13.07
N GLY A 641 31.86 -17.04 -12.63
CA GLY A 641 31.65 -17.96 -11.52
C GLY A 641 32.26 -19.35 -11.75
N ALA A 642 32.15 -19.90 -12.96
CA ALA A 642 32.71 -21.22 -13.31
C ALA A 642 34.25 -21.27 -13.29
N LEU A 643 34.91 -20.12 -13.48
CA LEU A 643 36.37 -20.00 -13.40
C LEU A 643 36.83 -19.57 -11.99
N ARG A 644 36.11 -18.62 -11.38
CA ARG A 644 36.47 -17.98 -10.11
C ARG A 644 36.27 -18.87 -8.91
N VAL A 645 35.22 -19.68 -8.87
CA VAL A 645 34.97 -20.61 -7.75
C VAL A 645 36.13 -21.62 -7.62
N PRO A 646 36.51 -22.38 -8.67
CA PRO A 646 37.67 -23.28 -8.58
C PRO A 646 38.99 -22.55 -8.29
N TRP A 647 39.19 -21.36 -8.85
CA TRP A 647 40.40 -20.56 -8.59
C TRP A 647 40.49 -20.13 -7.12
N ALA A 648 39.38 -19.65 -6.53
CA ALA A 648 39.30 -19.29 -5.12
C ALA A 648 39.46 -20.51 -4.20
N ASP A 649 38.79 -21.63 -4.51
CA ASP A 649 38.90 -22.88 -3.76
C ASP A 649 40.32 -23.46 -3.79
N GLY A 650 41.04 -23.24 -4.90
CA GLY A 650 42.45 -23.54 -5.07
C GLY A 650 43.41 -22.58 -4.36
N GLY A 651 42.91 -21.65 -3.56
CA GLY A 651 43.72 -20.67 -2.83
C GLY A 651 44.29 -19.54 -3.71
N MET A 652 43.68 -19.29 -4.87
CA MET A 652 44.08 -18.23 -5.81
C MET A 652 45.50 -18.39 -6.38
N THR A 653 46.01 -19.62 -6.48
CA THR A 653 47.38 -19.90 -6.97
C THR A 653 47.46 -20.41 -8.41
N ASP A 654 46.33 -20.75 -9.03
CA ASP A 654 46.29 -21.25 -10.40
C ASP A 654 46.35 -20.07 -11.40
N THR A 655 47.55 -19.83 -11.94
CA THR A 655 47.82 -18.73 -12.87
C THR A 655 47.10 -18.90 -14.21
N ALA A 656 46.78 -20.12 -14.64
CA ALA A 656 46.07 -20.34 -15.90
C ALA A 656 44.58 -20.00 -15.76
N LEU A 657 43.97 -20.28 -14.59
CA LEU A 657 42.63 -19.81 -14.27
C LEU A 657 42.58 -18.29 -14.09
N GLU A 658 43.59 -17.73 -13.42
CA GLU A 658 43.75 -16.28 -13.25
C GLU A 658 43.82 -15.54 -14.61
N ASP A 659 44.67 -16.01 -15.53
CA ASP A 659 44.79 -15.43 -16.87
C ASP A 659 43.49 -15.52 -17.69
N ARG A 660 42.75 -16.63 -17.56
CA ARG A 660 41.43 -16.82 -18.19
C ARG A 660 40.38 -15.89 -17.59
N LEU A 661 40.39 -15.71 -16.27
CA LEU A 661 39.51 -14.75 -15.58
C LEU A 661 39.79 -13.33 -16.07
N ARG A 662 41.06 -12.91 -16.07
CA ARG A 662 41.47 -11.58 -16.57
C ARG A 662 41.01 -11.36 -18.01
N THR A 663 41.27 -12.32 -18.90
CA THR A 663 40.86 -12.24 -20.32
C THR A 663 39.33 -12.11 -20.47
N LEU A 664 38.57 -12.88 -19.70
CA LEU A 664 37.10 -12.83 -19.71
C LEU A 664 36.58 -11.48 -19.20
N THR A 665 37.15 -11.00 -18.09
CA THR A 665 36.77 -9.75 -17.44
C THR A 665 37.09 -8.54 -18.30
N ASP A 666 38.29 -8.47 -18.90
CA ASP A 666 38.71 -7.39 -19.80
C ASP A 666 37.80 -7.30 -21.03
N ALA A 667 37.56 -8.44 -21.71
CA ALA A 667 36.64 -8.49 -22.85
C ALA A 667 35.19 -8.16 -22.45
N GLY A 668 34.80 -8.49 -21.21
CA GLY A 668 33.52 -8.11 -20.63
C GLY A 668 33.40 -6.61 -20.40
N LEU A 669 34.44 -5.98 -19.85
CA LEU A 669 34.52 -4.54 -19.58
C LEU A 669 34.52 -3.71 -20.86
N ASP A 670 35.30 -4.11 -21.86
CA ASP A 670 35.34 -3.42 -23.15
C ASP A 670 33.96 -3.39 -23.80
N TRP A 671 33.24 -4.51 -23.72
CA TRP A 671 31.86 -4.55 -24.17
C TRP A 671 30.92 -3.73 -23.27
N LEU A 672 31.03 -3.84 -21.94
CA LEU A 672 30.20 -3.08 -21.02
C LEU A 672 30.38 -1.56 -21.21
N ALA A 673 31.58 -1.09 -21.55
CA ALA A 673 31.83 0.32 -21.88
C ALA A 673 30.95 0.79 -23.04
N SER A 674 30.74 -0.04 -24.07
CA SER A 674 29.84 0.27 -25.19
C SER A 674 28.37 0.33 -24.75
N VAL A 675 27.94 -0.56 -23.85
CA VAL A 675 26.59 -0.57 -23.27
C VAL A 675 26.37 0.69 -22.44
N VAL A 676 27.33 1.04 -21.59
CA VAL A 676 27.29 2.22 -20.73
C VAL A 676 27.22 3.50 -21.57
N ALA A 677 28.01 3.59 -22.63
CA ALA A 677 27.97 4.74 -23.53
C ALA A 677 26.60 4.91 -24.23
N ALA A 678 25.93 3.82 -24.57
CA ALA A 678 24.65 3.85 -25.29
C ALA A 678 23.42 3.99 -24.36
N HIS A 679 23.47 3.41 -23.17
CA HIS A 679 22.29 3.21 -22.32
C HIS A 679 22.44 3.73 -20.89
N GLY A 680 23.61 4.25 -20.51
CA GLY A 680 23.96 4.47 -19.11
C GLY A 680 24.18 3.14 -18.38
N TRP A 681 24.14 3.15 -17.04
CA TRP A 681 24.31 1.92 -16.28
C TRP A 681 23.20 0.91 -16.60
N PRO A 682 23.51 -0.37 -16.87
CA PRO A 682 22.51 -1.42 -17.07
C PRO A 682 21.88 -1.84 -15.73
N GLY A 683 21.03 -0.95 -15.19
CA GLY A 683 20.26 -1.15 -13.97
C GLY A 683 19.11 -2.14 -14.11
N ARG A 684 18.39 -2.37 -13.01
CA ARG A 684 17.25 -3.27 -12.91
C ARG A 684 16.19 -2.99 -13.98
N ALA A 685 15.84 -1.74 -14.25
CA ALA A 685 14.85 -1.33 -15.24
C ALA A 685 15.27 -1.59 -16.70
N LEU A 686 16.56 -1.82 -16.96
CA LEU A 686 17.05 -2.21 -18.30
C LEU A 686 17.13 -3.72 -18.45
N VAL A 687 17.76 -4.42 -17.51
CA VAL A 687 18.15 -5.82 -17.70
C VAL A 687 17.58 -6.78 -16.66
N GLY A 688 16.83 -6.27 -15.68
CA GLY A 688 16.37 -7.02 -14.50
C GLY A 688 17.43 -7.11 -13.41
N ALA A 689 17.02 -7.45 -12.19
CA ALA A 689 17.86 -7.43 -11.00
C ALA A 689 19.08 -8.37 -11.11
N ALA A 690 18.88 -9.58 -11.65
CA ALA A 690 19.94 -10.58 -11.77
C ALA A 690 21.08 -10.11 -12.70
N ALA A 691 20.75 -9.57 -13.87
CA ALA A 691 21.74 -9.11 -14.83
C ALA A 691 22.38 -7.77 -14.40
N SER A 692 21.64 -6.91 -13.71
CA SER A 692 22.21 -5.70 -13.12
C SER A 692 23.26 -6.05 -12.07
N GLY A 693 22.98 -7.02 -11.20
CA GLY A 693 23.97 -7.54 -10.25
C GLY A 693 25.19 -8.19 -10.93
N ALA A 694 24.99 -8.86 -12.08
CA ALA A 694 26.11 -9.36 -12.90
C ALA A 694 26.99 -8.23 -13.44
N ALA A 695 26.41 -7.13 -13.90
CA ALA A 695 27.16 -5.94 -14.32
C ALA A 695 27.97 -5.35 -13.16
N SER A 696 27.35 -5.21 -11.97
CA SER A 696 28.04 -4.76 -10.76
C SER A 696 29.25 -5.63 -10.43
N ARG A 697 29.09 -6.96 -10.46
CA ARG A 697 30.18 -7.91 -10.19
C ARG A 697 31.30 -7.83 -11.23
N LEU A 698 30.95 -7.73 -12.51
CA LEU A 698 31.93 -7.60 -13.60
C LEU A 698 32.85 -6.39 -13.38
N VAL A 699 32.31 -5.23 -13.01
CA VAL A 699 33.09 -4.01 -12.72
C VAL A 699 33.88 -4.12 -11.42
N GLN A 700 33.36 -4.83 -10.42
CA GLN A 700 34.08 -5.07 -9.16
C GLN A 700 35.26 -6.03 -9.32
N HIS A 701 35.16 -7.00 -10.22
CA HIS A 701 36.19 -8.02 -10.48
C HIS A 701 37.27 -7.53 -11.47
N ALA A 702 37.04 -6.39 -12.11
CA ALA A 702 37.96 -5.75 -13.03
C ALA A 702 39.28 -5.36 -12.34
N GLU A 703 40.39 -5.86 -12.86
CA GLU A 703 41.73 -5.38 -12.52
C GLU A 703 42.18 -4.36 -13.58
N GLY A 704 42.69 -3.20 -13.16
CA GLY A 704 42.95 -2.08 -14.08
C GLY A 704 41.69 -1.31 -14.49
N HIS A 705 41.73 -0.65 -15.66
CA HIS A 705 40.62 0.17 -16.21
C HIS A 705 40.06 1.24 -15.25
N ARG A 706 40.96 1.89 -14.48
CA ARG A 706 40.62 2.84 -13.41
C ARG A 706 39.57 3.88 -13.81
N ASP A 707 39.77 4.56 -14.93
CA ASP A 707 38.89 5.64 -15.38
C ASP A 707 37.47 5.11 -15.71
N LEU A 708 37.38 3.95 -16.37
CA LEU A 708 36.10 3.32 -16.67
C LEU A 708 35.37 2.89 -15.40
N ARG A 709 36.07 2.29 -14.44
CA ARG A 709 35.45 1.84 -13.18
C ARG A 709 34.96 3.01 -12.32
N HIS A 710 35.70 4.12 -12.26
CA HIS A 710 35.23 5.36 -11.61
C HIS A 710 34.00 5.93 -12.33
N HIS A 711 34.00 5.94 -13.67
CA HIS A 711 32.82 6.34 -14.44
C HIS A 711 31.60 5.44 -14.16
N CYS A 712 31.79 4.12 -14.11
CA CYS A 712 30.74 3.18 -13.74
C CYS A 712 30.22 3.43 -12.32
N LEU A 713 31.10 3.72 -11.35
CA LEU A 713 30.68 4.03 -9.98
C LEU A 713 29.77 5.26 -9.93
N ASP A 714 30.07 6.32 -10.69
CA ASP A 714 29.23 7.51 -10.73
C ASP A 714 27.85 7.23 -11.35
N LEU A 715 27.79 6.41 -12.40
CA LEU A 715 26.52 5.98 -12.97
C LEU A 715 25.74 5.05 -12.03
N MET A 716 26.42 4.15 -11.32
CA MET A 716 25.80 3.30 -10.31
C MET A 716 25.21 4.12 -9.16
N ARG A 717 25.87 5.21 -8.73
CA ARG A 717 25.32 6.16 -7.74
C ARG A 717 24.03 6.79 -8.24
N GLN A 718 24.04 7.34 -9.46
CA GLN A 718 22.84 7.95 -10.07
C GLN A 718 21.70 6.94 -10.24
N ALA A 719 22.01 5.69 -10.57
CA ALA A 719 21.03 4.62 -10.69
C ALA A 719 20.50 4.19 -9.31
N ALA A 720 21.35 4.13 -8.29
CA ALA A 720 20.96 3.80 -6.93
C ALA A 720 20.05 4.86 -6.28
N GLU A 721 20.24 6.14 -6.60
CA GLU A 721 19.33 7.22 -6.19
C GLU A 721 17.90 6.98 -6.67
N LYS A 722 17.72 6.26 -7.79
CA LYS A 722 16.44 5.87 -8.37
C LYS A 722 15.98 4.47 -7.96
N GLY A 723 16.70 3.80 -7.05
CA GLY A 723 16.45 2.42 -6.66
C GLY A 723 16.73 1.37 -7.75
N ASP A 724 17.42 1.76 -8.83
CA ASP A 724 17.69 0.90 -10.00
C ASP A 724 18.93 0.02 -9.81
N VAL A 725 19.74 0.33 -8.80
CA VAL A 725 20.91 -0.43 -8.34
C VAL A 725 20.90 -0.50 -6.81
N PRO A 726 21.14 -1.67 -6.19
CA PRO A 726 21.26 -1.76 -4.74
C PRO A 726 22.42 -0.90 -4.19
N LEU A 727 22.18 -0.10 -3.15
CA LEU A 727 23.21 0.72 -2.50
C LEU A 727 24.44 -0.10 -2.08
N ARG A 728 24.24 -1.34 -1.61
CA ARG A 728 25.34 -2.25 -1.28
C ARG A 728 26.33 -2.45 -2.44
N ASP A 729 25.87 -2.50 -3.68
CA ASP A 729 26.74 -2.72 -4.84
C ASP A 729 27.62 -1.49 -5.10
N VAL A 730 27.09 -0.29 -4.82
CA VAL A 730 27.85 0.98 -4.82
C VAL A 730 28.92 0.96 -3.72
N ALA A 731 28.59 0.46 -2.52
CA ALA A 731 29.56 0.34 -1.42
C ALA A 731 30.72 -0.60 -1.78
N TYR A 732 30.43 -1.78 -2.33
CA TYR A 732 31.45 -2.74 -2.75
C TYR A 732 32.41 -2.18 -3.80
N LEU A 733 31.90 -1.46 -4.81
CA LEU A 733 32.76 -0.85 -5.83
C LEU A 733 33.53 0.35 -5.30
N THR A 734 32.92 1.15 -4.42
CA THR A 734 33.59 2.29 -3.76
C THR A 734 34.81 1.83 -2.99
N ASP A 735 34.67 0.80 -2.16
CA ASP A 735 35.78 0.27 -1.38
C ASP A 735 36.84 -0.37 -2.29
N ALA A 736 36.44 -1.11 -3.33
CA ALA A 736 37.39 -1.67 -4.31
C ALA A 736 38.29 -0.58 -4.92
N LEU A 737 37.69 0.49 -5.43
CA LEU A 737 38.44 1.59 -6.06
C LEU A 737 39.29 2.36 -5.06
N ARG A 738 38.86 2.50 -3.80
CA ARG A 738 39.68 3.16 -2.77
C ARG A 738 40.93 2.35 -2.44
N ILE A 739 40.83 1.03 -2.36
CA ILE A 739 42.00 0.16 -2.16
C ILE A 739 42.96 0.28 -3.34
N ASP A 740 42.45 0.24 -4.57
CA ASP A 740 43.27 0.43 -5.78
C ASP A 740 43.96 1.81 -5.82
N ASP A 741 43.31 2.83 -5.25
CA ASP A 741 43.84 4.19 -5.10
C ASP A 741 44.80 4.36 -3.91
N GLY A 742 45.08 3.29 -3.15
CA GLY A 742 45.92 3.34 -1.94
C GLY A 742 45.28 4.09 -0.76
N ARG A 743 43.95 4.19 -0.73
CA ARG A 743 43.17 4.89 0.30
C ARG A 743 42.45 3.89 1.21
N PRO A 744 42.26 4.22 2.50
CA PRO A 744 41.40 3.43 3.38
C PRO A 744 39.97 3.32 2.81
N GLN A 745 39.36 2.15 2.99
CA GLN A 745 37.98 1.87 2.58
C GLN A 745 36.96 2.53 3.51
N VAL A 746 35.73 2.73 3.04
CA VAL A 746 34.67 3.45 3.79
C VAL A 746 33.74 2.50 4.52
N TYR A 747 33.43 1.37 3.90
CA TYR A 747 32.41 0.43 4.36
C TYR A 747 32.98 -0.90 4.86
N GLY A 748 34.26 -1.20 4.62
CA GLY A 748 34.88 -2.42 5.16
C GLY A 748 34.55 -3.68 4.37
N THR A 749 34.38 -3.58 3.04
CA THR A 749 33.95 -4.71 2.20
C THR A 749 35.09 -5.54 1.60
N LYS A 750 36.33 -5.04 1.63
CA LYS A 750 37.52 -5.73 1.12
C LYS A 750 38.39 -6.25 2.27
N PHE A 751 38.98 -7.42 2.04
CA PHE A 751 39.74 -8.19 3.03
C PHE A 751 41.09 -8.60 2.47
N GLU A 752 42.08 -8.67 3.33
CA GLU A 752 43.42 -9.14 3.02
C GLU A 752 43.87 -10.22 4.02
N PRO A 753 44.75 -11.16 3.61
CA PRO A 753 45.29 -12.15 4.53
C PRO A 753 46.35 -11.51 5.44
N VAL A 754 46.07 -11.42 6.74
CA VAL A 754 47.00 -10.95 7.77
C VAL A 754 47.23 -12.08 8.78
N ALA A 755 48.49 -12.51 8.94
CA ALA A 755 48.89 -13.58 9.87
C ALA A 755 48.05 -14.88 9.76
N GLY A 756 47.67 -15.25 8.53
CA GLY A 756 46.89 -16.47 8.26
C GLY A 756 45.39 -16.34 8.54
N ARG A 757 44.87 -15.12 8.76
CA ARG A 757 43.43 -14.83 8.89
C ARG A 757 43.04 -13.74 7.89
N LEU A 758 41.82 -13.82 7.36
CA LEU A 758 41.25 -12.70 6.61
C LEU A 758 40.85 -11.59 7.60
N GLU A 759 41.46 -10.43 7.43
CA GLU A 759 41.16 -9.20 8.15
C GLU A 759 40.65 -8.15 7.15
N PRO A 760 39.72 -7.26 7.54
CA PRO A 760 39.30 -6.17 6.67
C PRO A 760 40.48 -5.23 6.42
N CYS A 761 40.65 -4.77 5.17
CA CYS A 761 41.63 -3.75 4.83
C CYS A 761 41.38 -2.45 5.64
N PRO A 762 42.37 -1.54 5.77
CA PRO A 762 42.24 -0.33 6.59
C PRO A 762 40.96 0.48 6.29
N VAL A 763 40.18 0.77 7.33
CA VAL A 763 38.92 1.54 7.26
C VAL A 763 39.17 2.98 7.70
N GLU A 764 38.68 3.97 6.93
CA GLU A 764 38.91 5.40 7.17
C GLU A 764 38.46 5.88 8.55
N ASP A 765 37.34 5.36 9.04
CA ASP A 765 36.74 5.70 10.33
C ASP A 765 36.03 4.46 10.90
N PRO A 766 36.76 3.58 11.62
CA PRO A 766 36.22 2.32 12.11
C PRO A 766 35.06 2.49 13.10
N ASP A 767 35.07 3.55 13.91
CA ASP A 767 34.10 3.75 15.00
C ASP A 767 32.67 4.00 14.48
N HIS A 768 32.53 4.58 13.28
CA HIS A 768 31.23 4.87 12.66
C HIS A 768 30.93 4.00 11.42
N VAL A 769 31.69 2.92 11.20
CA VAL A 769 31.55 2.08 10.00
C VAL A 769 30.17 1.43 9.92
N ASP A 770 29.63 0.93 11.05
CA ASP A 770 28.35 0.22 11.06
C ASP A 770 27.16 1.14 10.76
N HIS A 771 27.22 2.41 11.19
CA HIS A 771 26.22 3.41 10.80
C HIS A 771 26.20 3.63 9.28
N ARG A 772 27.38 3.72 8.65
CA ARG A 772 27.48 3.83 7.18
C ARG A 772 27.05 2.55 6.47
N ARG A 773 27.36 1.38 7.03
CA ARG A 773 26.97 0.08 6.48
C ARG A 773 25.45 -0.10 6.49
N ALA A 774 24.80 0.24 7.60
CA ALA A 774 23.34 0.22 7.71
C ALA A 774 22.67 1.11 6.64
N ALA A 775 23.20 2.32 6.40
CA ALA A 775 22.70 3.22 5.36
C ALA A 775 22.82 2.65 3.92
N MET A 776 23.75 1.73 3.69
CA MET A 776 23.96 1.06 2.40
C MET A 776 23.26 -0.31 2.31
N GLY A 777 22.50 -0.71 3.33
CA GLY A 777 21.86 -2.03 3.40
C GLY A 777 22.86 -3.18 3.60
N LEU A 778 23.95 -2.93 4.32
CA LEU A 778 24.96 -3.91 4.71
C LEU A 778 24.82 -4.28 6.20
N ASP A 779 25.04 -5.55 6.54
CA ASP A 779 25.14 -6.01 7.95
C ASP A 779 26.34 -5.36 8.66
N THR A 780 26.48 -5.54 9.98
CA THR A 780 27.65 -5.02 10.72
C THR A 780 28.97 -5.56 10.17
N LEU A 781 30.07 -4.81 10.37
CA LEU A 781 31.40 -5.23 9.93
C LEU A 781 31.84 -6.50 10.66
N ALA A 782 31.47 -6.65 11.93
CA ALA A 782 31.74 -7.85 12.73
C ALA A 782 31.07 -9.09 12.13
N ASP A 783 29.76 -9.03 11.86
CA ASP A 783 29.01 -10.15 11.29
C ASP A 783 29.50 -10.50 9.89
N HIS A 784 29.80 -9.47 9.08
CA HIS A 784 30.36 -9.66 7.76
C HIS A 784 31.75 -10.32 7.80
N THR A 785 32.62 -9.89 8.70
CA THR A 785 33.95 -10.49 8.91
C THR A 785 33.84 -11.95 9.32
N ALA A 786 32.92 -12.29 10.24
CA ALA A 786 32.68 -13.66 10.66
C ALA A 786 32.24 -14.55 9.48
N ARG A 787 31.32 -14.06 8.66
CA ARG A 787 30.83 -14.75 7.46
C ARG A 787 31.91 -14.94 6.40
N ILE A 788 32.75 -13.93 6.13
CA ILE A 788 33.86 -14.04 5.18
C ILE A 788 34.86 -15.12 5.65
N ARG A 789 35.21 -15.13 6.94
CA ARG A 789 36.11 -16.15 7.52
C ARG A 789 35.53 -17.57 7.46
N GLN A 790 34.23 -17.71 7.64
CA GLN A 790 33.55 -19.00 7.52
C GLN A 790 33.54 -19.49 6.07
N ARG A 791 33.35 -18.58 5.11
CA ARG A 791 33.26 -18.91 3.68
C ARG A 791 34.62 -19.18 3.03
N PHE A 792 35.67 -18.48 3.47
CA PHE A 792 37.03 -18.65 2.98
C PHE A 792 37.98 -19.01 4.15
N PRO A 793 37.90 -20.24 4.66
CA PRO A 793 38.83 -20.70 5.69
C PRO A 793 40.24 -20.75 5.10
N HIS A 794 41.11 -19.83 5.52
CA HIS A 794 42.49 -19.85 5.07
C HIS A 794 43.17 -21.12 5.64
N PRO A 795 43.78 -21.99 4.81
CA PRO A 795 44.55 -23.10 5.33
C PRO A 795 45.77 -22.53 6.06
N GLY A 796 45.71 -22.50 7.39
CA GLY A 796 46.87 -22.16 8.21
C GLY A 796 48.04 -23.04 7.80
N ARG A 797 49.19 -22.43 7.50
CA ARG A 797 50.47 -23.10 7.33
C ARG A 797 50.67 -24.06 8.51
N LYS A 798 50.66 -25.38 8.27
CA LYS A 798 51.20 -26.34 9.25
C LYS A 798 52.68 -25.98 9.42
N THR A 799 53.02 -25.40 10.57
CA THR A 799 54.41 -25.21 10.98
C THR A 799 54.93 -26.58 11.49
N PRO A 800 56.16 -26.99 11.15
CA PRO A 800 56.67 -28.36 11.37
C PRO A 800 56.76 -28.76 12.84
#